data_AF-A0A924W9Y2-F1
#
_entry.id   AF-A0A924W9Y2-F1
#
_cell.length_a   1.000
_cell.length_b   1.000
_cell.length_c   1.000
_cell.angle_alpha   90.00
_cell.angle_beta   90.00
_cell.angle_gamma   90.00
#
_symmetry.space_group_name_H-M   'P 1'
#
loop_
_entity.id
_entity.type
_entity.pdbx_description
1 polymer ?
#
loop_
_entity_poly.entity_id
_entity_poly.type
_entity_poly.pdbx_seq_one_letter_code
_entity_poly.pdbx_strand_id
1 'polypeptide(L)'
;MTKTSYLSTLLYASMGMLAGSAHAQIFTVLPEGPAAPAAWVAQGPRPVHGCILSVDAPGLSAALAKAPAQRLDEQLATYGLPFSLPDPAGAMIPCVVAESPVMEPPLQKKFPHIRTYIVQSLDRNMTGRLEVSPRGITAMLRSAIGESDGHGSTGSAAWMIDPWNSADPLHAVSYWLRDLPGGDDWICETTEGVHGFATPAAHEHAGRGGVREAQVLRTVRAAIACTGEYGAYQCQIQGHAPNTADPLAAIVTTISRVNVVYEIDLAMHFNLVANNDQIVFINPATDPYPSTCDGTGGGSCSGAYLAPNIQVLANVIGNANFDIGHLLTRVYGGVSYLSSVCSSNKAGGISGIPRGGDVDAFSFIVVSHEMGHQFGASHTFSGTRGRCAGNVSLSTAWEAGGGTSPMGYAGGCPVGDAPPSDNLVLFSDPFFHLGSLREMRSFLFQATCPVQTVTANTIPVLEPLTGVGIPPGTPFILTAAASDLDGDVLTYSWEQLDSGAARPISGNGAVDNGQGSLFRIFPPVLSPQRTFPKMSDILSGVPTPGERLPTVTGVNRQFRVVVRDNHAGAGGAAVSDPMYLTIPPGTSPFGVVTPAHATTLHAGLNAVTWTVGGTNEPPISADTVTIWLSTDNGATFTQNLGTFANQGDAIVTLPHVTATARIRVGGTGKIFFAISRPFTLRAPCAADYNYDGSANTQDFFDFLGTFFANAATADFNHDERVTSQDFFDFLAAFFAGC
;
A
#
# COMPACT_ATOMS: atom_id res chain seq x y z
N MET A 1 -34.89 -5.66 -7.03
CA MET A 1 -33.94 -6.41 -7.88
C MET A 1 -34.75 -7.37 -8.77
N THR A 2 -34.99 -6.97 -10.01
CA THR A 2 -35.80 -7.71 -10.99
C THR A 2 -34.94 -8.71 -11.77
N LYS A 3 -35.53 -9.85 -12.12
CA LYS A 3 -34.95 -11.05 -12.77
C LYS A 3 -34.19 -10.84 -14.10
N THR A 4 -34.05 -9.60 -14.56
CA THR A 4 -33.34 -9.24 -15.81
C THR A 4 -31.82 -9.18 -15.66
N SER A 5 -31.29 -9.07 -14.43
CA SER A 5 -29.83 -8.96 -14.17
C SER A 5 -29.08 -10.30 -14.19
N TYR A 6 -29.77 -11.45 -14.16
CA TYR A 6 -29.11 -12.76 -14.18
C TYR A 6 -28.85 -13.29 -15.60
N LEU A 7 -29.56 -12.79 -16.62
CA LEU A 7 -29.41 -13.26 -18.00
C LEU A 7 -28.23 -12.60 -18.74
N SER A 8 -27.79 -11.40 -18.34
CA SER A 8 -26.61 -10.74 -18.90
C SER A 8 -25.30 -11.38 -18.42
N THR A 9 -25.23 -11.85 -17.17
CA THR A 9 -24.03 -12.51 -16.62
C THR A 9 -23.80 -13.91 -17.21
N LEU A 10 -24.86 -14.62 -17.59
CA LEU A 10 -24.77 -15.94 -18.21
C LEU A 10 -24.46 -15.91 -19.72
N LEU A 11 -24.74 -14.80 -20.42
CA LEU A 11 -24.36 -14.64 -21.83
C LEU A 11 -22.84 -14.43 -22.01
N TYR A 12 -22.17 -13.77 -21.07
CA TYR A 12 -20.70 -13.62 -21.12
C TYR A 12 -19.96 -14.90 -20.72
N ALA A 13 -20.51 -15.68 -19.78
CA ALA A 13 -19.93 -16.98 -19.40
C ALA A 13 -20.03 -18.05 -20.52
N SER A 14 -21.00 -17.93 -21.43
CA SER A 14 -21.20 -18.89 -22.53
C SER A 14 -20.50 -18.50 -23.84
N MET A 15 -20.08 -17.25 -24.00
CA MET A 15 -19.23 -16.82 -25.13
C MET A 15 -17.75 -17.21 -24.95
N GLY A 16 -17.33 -17.57 -23.74
CA GLY A 16 -15.97 -18.05 -23.45
C GLY A 16 -15.67 -19.50 -23.84
N MET A 17 -16.66 -20.30 -24.28
CA MET A 17 -16.46 -21.74 -24.55
C MET A 17 -16.60 -22.17 -26.02
N LEU A 18 -16.83 -21.26 -26.96
CA LEU A 18 -16.89 -21.59 -28.40
C LEU A 18 -16.15 -20.54 -29.26
N ALA A 19 -14.85 -20.42 -29.04
CA ALA A 19 -13.92 -19.81 -29.98
C ALA A 19 -12.61 -20.61 -30.02
N GLY A 20 -12.70 -21.86 -30.47
CA GLY A 20 -11.56 -22.67 -30.87
C GLY A 20 -11.00 -22.19 -32.21
N SER A 21 -10.41 -20.99 -32.23
CA SER A 21 -9.42 -20.59 -33.23
C SER A 21 -8.14 -20.30 -32.46
N ALA A 22 -7.05 -20.98 -32.85
CA ALA A 22 -5.73 -20.87 -32.24
C ALA A 22 -5.29 -19.40 -32.16
N HIS A 23 -5.51 -18.76 -31.02
CA HIS A 23 -4.80 -17.54 -30.68
C HIS A 23 -3.38 -17.98 -30.33
N ALA A 24 -2.39 -17.50 -31.09
CA ALA A 24 -1.00 -17.66 -30.71
C ALA A 24 -0.84 -17.16 -29.26
N GLN A 25 -0.18 -17.95 -28.41
CA GLN A 25 0.07 -17.55 -27.02
C GLN A 25 0.97 -16.32 -27.04
N ILE A 26 0.43 -15.16 -26.63
CA ILE A 26 1.16 -13.88 -26.62
C ILE A 26 2.32 -13.94 -25.63
N PHE A 27 2.10 -14.56 -24.47
CA PHE A 27 3.08 -14.71 -23.40
C PHE A 27 3.38 -16.19 -23.16
N THR A 28 4.66 -16.52 -22.99
CA THR A 28 5.12 -17.85 -22.59
C THR A 28 6.10 -17.72 -21.43
N VAL A 29 5.84 -18.39 -20.31
CA VAL A 29 6.75 -18.38 -19.15
C VAL A 29 8.02 -19.17 -19.49
N LEU A 30 9.18 -18.57 -19.23
CA LEU A 30 10.48 -19.15 -19.44
C LEU A 30 11.07 -19.69 -18.13
N PRO A 31 11.76 -20.85 -18.15
CA PRO A 31 12.39 -21.41 -16.96
C PRO A 31 13.66 -20.66 -16.55
N GLU A 32 14.35 -20.03 -17.50
CA GLU A 32 15.59 -19.29 -17.30
C GLU A 32 15.58 -18.03 -18.17
N GLY A 33 16.39 -17.03 -17.77
CA GLY A 33 16.56 -15.81 -18.55
C GLY A 33 17.26 -16.07 -19.88
N PRO A 34 17.05 -15.21 -20.90
CA PRO A 34 17.78 -15.28 -22.16
C PRO A 34 19.29 -15.10 -21.93
N ALA A 35 20.07 -15.44 -22.97
CA ALA A 35 21.52 -15.33 -22.96
C ALA A 35 22.02 -13.93 -22.53
N ALA A 36 23.28 -13.86 -22.07
CA ALA A 36 23.89 -12.62 -21.63
C ALA A 36 23.75 -11.52 -22.71
N PRO A 37 23.31 -10.31 -22.32
CA PRO A 37 23.06 -9.24 -23.28
C PRO A 37 24.35 -8.71 -23.90
N ALA A 38 24.21 -8.01 -25.02
CA ALA A 38 25.33 -7.28 -25.62
C ALA A 38 25.85 -6.20 -24.67
N ALA A 39 27.13 -5.82 -24.80
CA ALA A 39 27.78 -4.87 -23.88
C ALA A 39 27.16 -3.46 -23.86
N TRP A 40 26.38 -3.09 -24.88
CA TRP A 40 25.71 -1.80 -24.98
C TRP A 40 24.25 -1.82 -24.49
N VAL A 41 23.73 -3.00 -24.15
CA VAL A 41 22.40 -3.18 -23.58
C VAL A 41 22.46 -3.00 -22.07
N ALA A 42 21.49 -2.26 -21.52
CA ALA A 42 21.28 -2.19 -20.08
C ALA A 42 20.46 -3.40 -19.63
N GLN A 43 20.96 -4.09 -18.60
CA GLN A 43 20.20 -5.14 -17.96
C GLN A 43 19.03 -4.53 -17.20
N GLY A 44 17.87 -5.15 -17.34
CA GLY A 44 16.70 -4.74 -16.60
C GLY A 44 16.72 -5.17 -15.15
N PRO A 45 15.63 -4.88 -14.43
CA PRO A 45 15.53 -5.17 -13.03
C PRO A 45 15.73 -6.67 -12.79
N ARG A 46 16.51 -7.02 -11.76
CA ARG A 46 16.68 -8.40 -11.31
C ARG A 46 15.92 -8.58 -10.01
N PRO A 47 14.58 -8.75 -10.06
CA PRO A 47 13.81 -8.96 -8.86
C PRO A 47 14.22 -10.27 -8.19
N VAL A 48 14.13 -10.31 -6.87
CA VAL A 48 14.39 -11.54 -6.09
C VAL A 48 13.31 -12.60 -6.34
N HIS A 49 12.09 -12.18 -6.71
CA HIS A 49 10.98 -13.05 -7.12
C HIS A 49 10.28 -12.50 -8.37
N GLY A 50 9.84 -13.38 -9.25
CA GLY A 50 9.12 -13.03 -10.46
C GLY A 50 9.23 -14.12 -11.53
N CYS A 51 8.55 -13.93 -12.65
CA CYS A 51 8.61 -14.83 -13.80
C CYS A 51 9.19 -14.12 -15.02
N ILE A 52 10.00 -14.84 -15.80
CA ILE A 52 10.55 -14.36 -17.07
C ILE A 52 9.64 -14.86 -18.20
N LEU A 53 9.43 -14.02 -19.20
CA LEU A 53 8.42 -14.22 -20.24
C LEU A 53 9.06 -14.06 -21.62
N SER A 54 8.74 -14.95 -22.54
CA SER A 54 8.81 -14.67 -23.98
C SER A 54 7.53 -13.97 -24.41
N VAL A 55 7.66 -12.97 -25.29
CA VAL A 55 6.58 -12.13 -25.79
C VAL A 55 6.52 -12.22 -27.33
N ASP A 56 5.38 -12.61 -27.87
CA ASP A 56 5.06 -12.43 -29.30
C ASP A 56 4.72 -10.94 -29.52
N ALA A 57 5.74 -10.10 -29.68
CA ALA A 57 5.57 -8.65 -29.80
C ALA A 57 4.66 -8.22 -30.98
N PRO A 58 4.77 -8.82 -32.19
CA PRO A 58 3.81 -8.57 -33.28
C PRO A 58 2.38 -9.00 -32.91
N GLY A 59 2.20 -10.18 -32.31
CA GLY A 59 0.90 -10.68 -31.86
C GLY A 59 0.26 -9.80 -30.78
N LEU A 60 1.05 -9.37 -29.80
CA LEU A 60 0.66 -8.43 -28.76
C LEU A 60 0.14 -7.11 -29.35
N SER A 61 0.94 -6.49 -30.23
CA SER A 61 0.58 -5.23 -30.88
C SER A 61 -0.70 -5.36 -31.71
N ALA A 62 -0.84 -6.46 -32.47
CA ALA A 62 -2.02 -6.73 -33.29
C ALA A 62 -3.28 -7.03 -32.45
N ALA A 63 -3.12 -7.65 -31.27
CA ALA A 63 -4.21 -7.90 -30.34
C ALA A 63 -4.71 -6.59 -29.72
N LEU A 64 -3.80 -5.78 -29.17
CA LEU A 64 -4.14 -4.52 -28.50
C LEU A 64 -4.61 -3.42 -29.45
N ALA A 65 -4.24 -3.45 -30.73
CA ALA A 65 -4.77 -2.55 -31.75
C ALA A 65 -6.30 -2.68 -31.96
N LYS A 66 -6.92 -3.75 -31.44
CA LYS A 66 -8.38 -3.95 -31.45
C LYS A 66 -9.08 -3.37 -30.22
N ALA A 67 -8.32 -2.88 -29.23
CA ALA A 67 -8.90 -2.32 -28.03
C ALA A 67 -9.71 -1.06 -28.38
N PRO A 68 -10.93 -0.90 -27.83
CA PRO A 68 -11.69 0.32 -28.02
C PRO A 68 -11.01 1.49 -27.31
N ALA A 69 -11.34 2.72 -27.72
CA ALA A 69 -10.93 3.91 -26.97
C ALA A 69 -11.55 3.92 -25.56
N GLN A 70 -10.81 4.40 -24.57
CA GLN A 70 -11.30 4.58 -23.21
C GLN A 70 -12.53 5.48 -23.21
N ARG A 71 -13.51 5.05 -22.42
CA ARG A 71 -14.74 5.77 -22.09
C ARG A 71 -14.75 6.11 -20.61
N LEU A 72 -15.20 7.31 -20.30
CA LEU A 72 -15.34 7.82 -18.92
C LEU A 72 -16.78 7.77 -18.41
N ASP A 73 -17.73 7.46 -19.29
CA ASP A 73 -19.16 7.38 -19.02
C ASP A 73 -19.63 5.95 -18.66
N GLU A 74 -18.71 4.97 -18.61
CA GLU A 74 -19.02 3.58 -18.33
C GLU A 74 -17.81 2.83 -17.74
N GLN A 75 -18.06 1.81 -16.92
CA GLN A 75 -17.01 0.95 -16.35
C GLN A 75 -16.26 0.18 -17.44
N LEU A 76 -14.93 0.05 -17.28
CA LEU A 76 -14.06 -0.63 -18.25
C LEU A 76 -14.50 -2.07 -18.53
N ALA A 77 -15.00 -2.78 -17.52
CA ALA A 77 -15.49 -4.15 -17.64
C ALA A 77 -16.64 -4.33 -18.65
N THR A 78 -17.38 -3.27 -18.98
CA THR A 78 -18.54 -3.38 -19.89
C THR A 78 -18.18 -3.27 -21.36
N TYR A 79 -17.09 -2.58 -21.70
CA TYR A 79 -16.71 -2.30 -23.09
C TYR A 79 -15.28 -2.72 -23.46
N GLY A 80 -14.40 -2.91 -22.47
CA GLY A 80 -12.99 -3.22 -22.69
C GLY A 80 -12.78 -4.54 -23.43
N LEU A 81 -11.71 -4.61 -24.21
CA LEU A 81 -11.28 -5.82 -24.90
C LEU A 81 -10.79 -6.85 -23.87
N PRO A 82 -11.31 -8.08 -23.85
CA PRO A 82 -10.76 -9.15 -23.01
C PRO A 82 -9.30 -9.43 -23.37
N PHE A 83 -8.45 -9.48 -22.35
CA PHE A 83 -7.02 -9.69 -22.46
C PHE A 83 -6.53 -10.54 -21.28
N SER A 84 -5.28 -11.03 -21.32
CA SER A 84 -4.70 -11.71 -20.16
C SER A 84 -3.25 -11.30 -19.96
N LEU A 85 -2.89 -11.03 -18.71
CA LEU A 85 -1.53 -10.66 -18.30
C LEU A 85 -0.93 -11.73 -17.39
N PRO A 86 0.36 -12.07 -17.54
CA PRO A 86 1.05 -13.01 -16.67
C PRO A 86 1.43 -12.35 -15.34
N ASP A 87 0.91 -12.86 -14.22
CA ASP A 87 1.26 -12.38 -12.89
C ASP A 87 2.71 -12.72 -12.51
N PRO A 88 3.21 -12.21 -11.36
CA PRO A 88 4.57 -12.54 -10.90
C PRO A 88 4.83 -14.04 -10.67
N ALA A 89 3.78 -14.86 -10.47
CA ALA A 89 3.88 -16.31 -10.36
C ALA A 89 3.80 -17.04 -11.71
N GLY A 90 3.55 -16.32 -12.81
CA GLY A 90 3.41 -16.85 -14.18
C GLY A 90 2.00 -17.30 -14.53
N ALA A 91 1.00 -17.09 -13.65
CA ALA A 91 -0.39 -17.38 -13.95
C ALA A 91 -1.00 -16.30 -14.83
N MET A 92 -1.79 -16.70 -15.83
CA MET A 92 -2.47 -15.75 -16.72
C MET A 92 -3.74 -15.20 -16.04
N ILE A 93 -3.71 -13.93 -15.67
CA ILE A 93 -4.83 -13.22 -15.05
C ILE A 93 -5.74 -12.64 -16.14
N PRO A 94 -7.04 -12.96 -16.13
CA PRO A 94 -8.02 -12.35 -17.02
C PRO A 94 -8.23 -10.85 -16.72
N CYS A 95 -8.10 -10.03 -17.75
CA CYS A 95 -8.24 -8.58 -17.71
C CYS A 95 -9.12 -8.06 -18.84
N VAL A 96 -9.46 -6.78 -18.75
CA VAL A 96 -10.03 -5.96 -19.83
C VAL A 96 -9.13 -4.77 -20.10
N VAL A 97 -9.03 -4.38 -21.36
CA VAL A 97 -8.16 -3.29 -21.81
C VAL A 97 -8.88 -2.32 -22.75
N ALA A 98 -8.53 -1.04 -22.66
CA ALA A 98 -8.95 -0.01 -23.60
C ALA A 98 -7.78 0.92 -23.94
N GLU A 99 -7.74 1.47 -25.15
CA GLU A 99 -6.74 2.45 -25.55
C GLU A 99 -6.95 3.74 -24.75
N SER A 100 -5.94 4.13 -23.97
CA SER A 100 -5.94 5.34 -23.14
C SER A 100 -4.63 6.09 -23.38
N PRO A 101 -4.59 6.95 -24.43
CA PRO A 101 -3.37 7.62 -24.86
C PRO A 101 -2.74 8.48 -23.76
N VAL A 102 -1.41 8.52 -23.73
CA VAL A 102 -0.60 9.47 -22.93
C VAL A 102 -0.03 10.58 -23.82
N MET A 103 -0.36 10.59 -25.10
CA MET A 103 0.06 11.60 -26.07
C MET A 103 -1.16 12.23 -26.72
N GLU A 104 -1.13 13.55 -26.88
CA GLU A 104 -2.12 14.25 -27.69
C GLU A 104 -2.12 13.73 -29.14
N PRO A 105 -3.27 13.76 -29.84
CA PRO A 105 -3.41 13.13 -31.17
C PRO A 105 -2.35 13.52 -32.20
N PRO A 106 -1.87 14.78 -32.31
CA PRO A 106 -0.82 15.13 -33.25
C PRO A 106 0.52 14.43 -32.96
N LEU A 107 0.89 14.27 -31.68
CA LEU A 107 2.10 13.58 -31.29
C LEU A 107 1.95 12.07 -31.52
N GLN A 108 0.81 11.49 -31.13
CA GLN A 108 0.48 10.08 -31.38
C GLN A 108 0.55 9.72 -32.87
N LYS A 109 0.16 10.63 -33.76
CA LYS A 109 0.26 10.44 -35.22
C LYS A 109 1.71 10.39 -35.73
N LYS A 110 2.62 11.13 -35.11
CA LYS A 110 4.06 11.10 -35.44
C LYS A 110 4.72 9.80 -34.96
N PHE A 111 4.28 9.27 -33.82
CA PHE A 111 4.83 8.07 -33.20
C PHE A 111 3.76 6.98 -33.01
N PRO A 112 3.21 6.41 -34.10
CA PRO A 112 2.06 5.52 -34.06
C PRO A 112 2.33 4.16 -33.38
N HIS A 113 3.60 3.81 -33.19
CA HIS A 113 4.05 2.56 -32.59
C HIS A 113 4.22 2.63 -31.06
N ILE A 114 4.09 3.81 -30.46
CA ILE A 114 4.08 3.98 -29.00
C ILE A 114 2.61 4.10 -28.60
N ARG A 115 2.07 3.08 -27.92
CA ARG A 115 0.65 3.01 -27.53
C ARG A 115 0.51 2.71 -26.05
N THR A 116 -0.49 3.30 -25.44
CA THR A 116 -0.79 3.15 -24.02
C THR A 116 -2.25 2.75 -23.82
N TYR A 117 -2.47 1.91 -22.83
CA TYR A 117 -3.75 1.27 -22.54
C TYR A 117 -4.04 1.36 -21.05
N ILE A 118 -5.31 1.52 -20.73
CA ILE A 118 -5.81 1.27 -19.38
C ILE A 118 -6.18 -0.19 -19.25
N VAL A 119 -5.88 -0.79 -18.10
CA VAL A 119 -6.10 -2.22 -17.82
C VAL A 119 -6.75 -2.40 -16.47
N GLN A 120 -7.71 -3.32 -16.38
CA GLN A 120 -8.29 -3.76 -15.12
C GLN A 120 -8.49 -5.28 -15.14
N SER A 121 -8.24 -5.96 -14.03
CA SER A 121 -8.59 -7.38 -13.89
C SER A 121 -10.11 -7.58 -13.86
N LEU A 122 -10.59 -8.74 -14.32
CA LEU A 122 -12.04 -9.01 -14.36
C LEU A 122 -12.70 -9.01 -12.97
N ASP A 123 -11.96 -9.38 -11.94
CA ASP A 123 -12.42 -9.30 -10.54
C ASP A 123 -12.32 -7.89 -9.94
N ARG A 124 -11.79 -6.92 -10.70
CA ARG A 124 -11.59 -5.51 -10.35
C ARG A 124 -10.64 -5.27 -9.18
N ASN A 125 -9.87 -6.28 -8.78
CA ASN A 125 -8.87 -6.15 -7.73
C ASN A 125 -7.58 -5.49 -8.21
N MET A 126 -7.32 -5.45 -9.51
CA MET A 126 -6.10 -4.87 -10.08
C MET A 126 -6.44 -3.89 -11.18
N THR A 127 -5.79 -2.72 -11.16
CA THR A 127 -6.03 -1.66 -12.13
C THR A 127 -4.76 -0.86 -12.39
N GLY A 128 -4.57 -0.41 -13.61
CA GLY A 128 -3.40 0.38 -13.98
C GLY A 128 -3.25 0.53 -15.47
N ARG A 129 -2.00 0.58 -15.93
CA ARG A 129 -1.65 0.91 -17.31
C ARG A 129 -0.65 -0.08 -17.89
N LEU A 130 -0.74 -0.19 -19.21
CA LEU A 130 0.06 -1.05 -20.08
C LEU A 130 0.52 -0.20 -21.25
N GLU A 131 1.77 -0.31 -21.64
CA GLU A 131 2.35 0.36 -22.79
C GLU A 131 3.03 -0.63 -23.71
N VAL A 132 2.90 -0.40 -25.01
CA VAL A 132 3.61 -1.14 -26.05
C VAL A 132 4.34 -0.15 -26.93
N SER A 133 5.63 -0.37 -27.10
CA SER A 133 6.50 0.41 -27.98
C SER A 133 7.46 -0.52 -28.72
N PRO A 134 8.28 0.00 -29.65
CA PRO A 134 9.39 -0.79 -30.22
C PRO A 134 10.36 -1.36 -29.17
N ARG A 135 10.36 -0.81 -27.94
CA ARG A 135 11.17 -1.28 -26.80
C ARG A 135 10.57 -2.51 -26.10
N GLY A 136 9.35 -2.91 -26.45
CA GLY A 136 8.64 -4.02 -25.82
C GLY A 136 7.41 -3.56 -25.03
N ILE A 137 6.98 -4.44 -24.13
CA ILE A 137 5.86 -4.23 -23.21
C ILE A 137 6.36 -3.69 -21.87
N THR A 138 5.70 -2.65 -21.37
CA THR A 138 5.75 -2.25 -19.96
C THR A 138 4.34 -2.25 -19.38
N ALA A 139 4.18 -2.55 -18.10
CA ALA A 139 2.92 -2.41 -17.39
C ALA A 139 3.13 -2.16 -15.91
N MET A 140 2.22 -1.40 -15.31
CA MET A 140 2.14 -1.19 -13.87
C MET A 140 0.67 -1.24 -13.46
N LEU A 141 0.33 -2.19 -12.59
CA LEU A 141 -1.00 -2.33 -12.00
C LEU A 141 -0.91 -2.23 -10.48
N ARG A 142 -1.80 -1.45 -9.87
CA ARG A 142 -2.03 -1.46 -8.42
C ARG A 142 -3.02 -2.57 -8.10
N SER A 143 -2.63 -3.45 -7.19
CA SER A 143 -3.50 -4.48 -6.63
C SER A 143 -4.16 -3.98 -5.33
N ALA A 144 -5.46 -4.20 -5.17
CA ALA A 144 -6.20 -4.03 -3.93
C ALA A 144 -5.95 -5.19 -2.95
N ILE A 145 -5.48 -6.33 -3.46
CA ILE A 145 -5.08 -7.50 -2.68
C ILE A 145 -3.56 -7.52 -2.58
N GLY A 146 -3.06 -7.53 -1.35
CA GLY A 146 -1.63 -7.73 -1.13
C GLY A 146 -1.22 -9.19 -1.06
N GLU A 147 0.03 -9.44 -1.37
CA GLU A 147 0.75 -10.60 -0.84
C GLU A 147 1.47 -10.21 0.46
N SER A 148 1.70 -11.18 1.35
CA SER A 148 2.36 -10.97 2.64
C SER A 148 3.73 -10.31 2.47
N ASP A 149 3.99 -9.22 3.17
CA ASP A 149 5.31 -8.56 3.30
C ASP A 149 6.32 -9.36 4.15
N GLY A 150 6.06 -10.65 4.41
CA GLY A 150 6.83 -11.47 5.35
C GLY A 150 6.62 -11.09 6.83
N HIS A 151 5.87 -10.02 7.11
CA HIS A 151 5.57 -9.48 8.44
C HIS A 151 4.05 -9.48 8.72
N GLY A 152 3.29 -10.22 7.92
CA GLY A 152 1.88 -10.51 8.16
C GLY A 152 0.89 -9.46 7.67
N SER A 153 1.30 -8.44 6.89
CA SER A 153 0.32 -7.63 6.14
C SER A 153 0.33 -7.91 4.65
N THR A 154 -0.85 -8.21 4.14
CA THR A 154 -1.19 -8.25 2.72
C THR A 154 -1.79 -6.90 2.34
N GLY A 155 -0.96 -5.93 1.96
CA GLY A 155 -1.42 -4.62 1.47
C GLY A 155 -1.21 -4.41 -0.01
N SER A 156 -1.87 -3.41 -0.60
CA SER A 156 -1.76 -3.07 -2.02
C SER A 156 -0.32 -3.16 -2.53
N ALA A 157 -0.12 -3.90 -3.62
CA ALA A 157 1.17 -4.09 -4.24
C ALA A 157 1.15 -3.55 -5.68
N ALA A 158 2.32 -3.15 -6.17
CA ALA A 158 2.49 -2.78 -7.58
C ALA A 158 3.02 -3.98 -8.36
N TRP A 159 2.16 -4.52 -9.23
CA TRP A 159 2.51 -5.54 -10.20
C TRP A 159 3.15 -4.85 -11.42
N MET A 160 4.39 -5.21 -11.69
CA MET A 160 5.19 -4.70 -12.79
C MET A 160 5.34 -5.77 -13.87
N ILE A 161 5.36 -5.33 -15.13
CA ILE A 161 5.87 -6.09 -16.27
C ILE A 161 6.83 -5.16 -16.99
N ASP A 162 8.09 -5.52 -17.11
CA ASP A 162 9.10 -4.68 -17.77
C ASP A 162 9.97 -5.51 -18.71
N PRO A 163 10.62 -4.88 -19.71
CA PRO A 163 11.61 -5.56 -20.54
C PRO A 163 12.71 -6.17 -19.66
N TRP A 164 13.06 -7.43 -19.95
CA TRP A 164 14.13 -8.12 -19.22
C TRP A 164 15.49 -7.45 -19.47
N ASN A 165 15.70 -6.96 -20.67
CA ASN A 165 16.84 -6.15 -21.08
C ASN A 165 16.34 -5.00 -21.97
N SER A 166 17.08 -3.90 -22.02
CA SER A 166 16.85 -2.89 -23.04
C SER A 166 17.12 -3.46 -24.44
N ALA A 167 16.54 -2.88 -25.49
CA ALA A 167 16.63 -3.37 -26.87
C ALA A 167 16.14 -4.81 -27.10
N ASP A 168 15.41 -5.40 -26.15
CA ASP A 168 14.89 -6.78 -26.23
C ASP A 168 13.36 -6.78 -26.07
N PRO A 169 12.60 -6.50 -27.14
CA PRO A 169 11.14 -6.46 -27.07
C PRO A 169 10.51 -7.86 -26.95
N LEU A 170 11.31 -8.93 -27.00
CA LEU A 170 10.85 -10.31 -27.01
C LEU A 170 10.87 -10.94 -25.62
N HIS A 171 11.54 -10.32 -24.64
CA HIS A 171 11.62 -10.84 -23.29
C HIS A 171 11.22 -9.79 -22.26
N ALA A 172 10.34 -10.20 -21.35
CA ALA A 172 9.89 -9.38 -20.23
C ALA A 172 10.06 -10.14 -18.92
N VAL A 173 9.98 -9.42 -17.81
CA VAL A 173 9.89 -9.97 -16.46
C VAL A 173 8.65 -9.42 -15.78
N SER A 174 7.86 -10.29 -15.17
CA SER A 174 6.77 -9.89 -14.30
C SER A 174 7.11 -10.15 -12.84
N TYR A 175 6.89 -9.14 -12.00
CA TYR A 175 7.33 -9.14 -10.61
C TYR A 175 6.53 -8.11 -9.77
N TRP A 176 6.66 -8.17 -8.45
CA TRP A 176 6.17 -7.09 -7.58
C TRP A 176 7.26 -6.05 -7.37
N LEU A 177 6.93 -4.77 -7.43
CA LEU A 177 7.91 -3.67 -7.28
C LEU A 177 8.80 -3.82 -6.03
N ARG A 178 8.25 -4.33 -4.93
CA ARG A 178 8.96 -4.58 -3.67
C ARG A 178 10.06 -5.65 -3.75
N ASP A 179 9.99 -6.55 -4.73
CA ASP A 179 10.99 -7.60 -4.94
C ASP A 179 12.22 -7.07 -5.69
N LEU A 180 12.25 -5.79 -6.04
CA LEU A 180 13.44 -5.16 -6.58
C LEU A 180 14.43 -4.74 -5.49
N PRO A 181 15.73 -4.94 -5.71
CA PRO A 181 16.75 -4.46 -4.81
C PRO A 181 16.86 -2.92 -4.82
N GLY A 182 17.19 -2.36 -3.65
CA GLY A 182 17.57 -0.96 -3.40
C GLY A 182 18.56 -0.39 -4.42
N GLY A 183 18.58 0.93 -4.62
CA GLY A 183 19.79 1.59 -5.13
C GLY A 183 19.94 3.05 -4.71
N ASP A 184 21.06 3.67 -5.09
CA ASP A 184 21.70 4.73 -4.28
C ASP A 184 21.43 6.20 -4.71
N ASP A 185 20.38 6.41 -5.51
CA ASP A 185 20.38 7.50 -6.51
C ASP A 185 19.42 8.67 -6.21
N TRP A 186 18.67 8.63 -5.11
CA TRP A 186 17.53 9.53 -4.92
C TRP A 186 17.62 10.51 -3.74
N ILE A 187 17.68 11.81 -4.01
CA ILE A 187 17.63 12.91 -3.04
C ILE A 187 16.70 13.99 -3.59
N CYS A 188 15.84 14.60 -2.79
CA CYS A 188 15.12 15.79 -3.21
C CYS A 188 15.80 17.04 -2.63
N GLU A 189 16.01 18.06 -3.46
CA GLU A 189 16.62 19.34 -3.09
C GLU A 189 15.56 20.45 -2.93
N THR A 190 14.27 20.10 -3.05
CA THR A 190 13.16 21.05 -2.95
C THR A 190 13.06 21.64 -1.54
N THR A 191 13.20 22.95 -1.43
CA THR A 191 13.01 23.68 -0.17
C THR A 191 11.57 24.09 0.03
N GLU A 192 11.09 23.83 1.24
CA GLU A 192 9.70 24.06 1.62
C GLU A 192 9.52 25.52 2.07
N GLY A 193 8.43 26.15 1.63
CA GLY A 193 8.06 27.50 2.09
C GLY A 193 8.74 28.70 1.42
N VAL A 194 9.50 28.56 0.32
CA VAL A 194 10.21 29.70 -0.33
C VAL A 194 9.70 30.07 -1.74
N HIS A 195 8.59 29.50 -2.21
CA HIS A 195 8.11 29.74 -3.58
C HIS A 195 6.69 30.30 -3.65
N GLY A 196 6.57 31.63 -3.55
CA GLY A 196 5.64 32.49 -4.31
C GLY A 196 4.12 32.41 -4.07
N PHE A 197 3.58 31.33 -3.53
CA PHE A 197 2.14 31.17 -3.33
C PHE A 197 1.89 30.72 -1.90
N ALA A 198 1.07 31.48 -1.17
CA ALA A 198 0.64 31.10 0.17
C ALA A 198 0.13 29.65 0.14
N THR A 199 0.49 28.83 1.13
CA THR A 199 -0.17 27.53 1.37
C THR A 199 -1.68 27.75 1.29
N PRO A 200 -2.37 27.18 0.29
CA PRO A 200 -3.81 27.32 0.18
C PRO A 200 -4.45 26.91 1.50
N ALA A 201 -5.43 27.68 1.99
CA ALA A 201 -6.24 27.23 3.12
C ALA A 201 -6.83 25.87 2.74
N ALA A 202 -6.61 24.84 3.58
CA ALA A 202 -6.99 23.48 3.28
C ALA A 202 -8.48 23.40 2.91
N HIS A 203 -8.78 23.23 1.63
CA HIS A 203 -10.12 22.91 1.16
C HIS A 203 -10.24 21.40 1.14
N GLU A 204 -10.79 20.86 2.23
CA GLU A 204 -11.21 19.47 2.25
C GLU A 204 -12.44 19.37 1.33
N HIS A 205 -12.40 18.50 0.32
CA HIS A 205 -13.59 17.73 -0.01
C HIS A 205 -13.85 16.84 1.21
N ALA A 206 -14.36 17.46 2.27
CA ALA A 206 -15.07 16.74 3.28
C ALA A 206 -16.20 16.07 2.50
N GLY A 207 -16.19 14.75 2.42
CA GLY A 207 -17.45 14.04 2.33
C GLY A 207 -18.21 14.42 3.59
N ARG A 208 -18.83 15.61 3.60
CA ARG A 208 -19.84 15.97 4.59
C ARG A 208 -20.84 14.84 4.49
N GLY A 209 -20.95 14.04 5.55
CA GLY A 209 -21.65 12.78 5.55
C GLY A 209 -22.92 12.82 4.69
N GLY A 210 -22.95 12.00 3.64
CA GLY A 210 -24.16 11.74 2.86
C GLY A 210 -24.25 12.31 1.45
N VAL A 211 -23.29 13.10 0.93
CA VAL A 211 -23.34 13.56 -0.48
C VAL A 211 -22.48 12.67 -1.37
N ARG A 212 -23.13 11.95 -2.29
CA ARG A 212 -22.49 11.21 -3.38
C ARG A 212 -22.23 12.17 -4.54
N GLU A 213 -20.97 12.48 -4.80
CA GLU A 213 -20.55 13.33 -5.91
C GLU A 213 -19.94 12.49 -7.03
N ALA A 214 -20.26 12.82 -8.27
CA ALA A 214 -19.61 12.22 -9.43
C ALA A 214 -18.13 12.63 -9.44
N GLN A 215 -17.25 11.66 -9.68
CA GLN A 215 -15.82 11.92 -9.74
C GLN A 215 -15.47 12.67 -11.03
N VAL A 216 -14.56 13.63 -10.91
CA VAL A 216 -14.13 14.49 -12.01
C VAL A 216 -12.67 14.20 -12.35
N LEU A 217 -12.44 13.65 -13.54
CA LEU A 217 -11.11 13.47 -14.10
C LEU A 217 -10.56 14.81 -14.57
N ARG A 218 -9.35 15.15 -14.14
CA ARG A 218 -8.58 16.32 -14.59
C ARG A 218 -7.50 15.86 -15.57
N THR A 219 -7.68 16.21 -16.84
CA THR A 219 -6.65 16.00 -17.87
C THR A 219 -5.70 17.19 -17.90
N VAL A 220 -4.43 16.94 -17.61
CA VAL A 220 -3.36 17.93 -17.53
C VAL A 220 -2.45 17.80 -18.75
N ARG A 221 -2.26 18.90 -19.48
CA ARG A 221 -1.31 18.97 -20.60
C ARG A 221 0.11 19.09 -20.05
N ALA A 222 0.92 18.05 -20.24
CA ALA A 222 2.27 17.96 -19.74
C ALA A 222 3.29 18.19 -20.86
N ALA A 223 4.23 19.13 -20.64
CA ALA A 223 5.41 19.30 -21.46
C ALA A 223 6.61 18.66 -20.74
N ILE A 224 6.99 17.46 -21.16
CA ILE A 224 8.07 16.69 -20.52
C ILE A 224 9.30 16.72 -21.43
N ALA A 225 10.29 17.52 -21.05
CA ALA A 225 11.55 17.62 -21.74
C ALA A 225 12.57 16.58 -21.25
N CYS A 226 13.62 16.34 -22.02
CA CYS A 226 14.80 15.65 -21.53
C CYS A 226 16.09 16.35 -21.98
N THR A 227 17.11 16.34 -21.15
CA THR A 227 18.47 16.77 -21.54
C THR A 227 19.04 15.91 -22.68
N GLY A 228 20.02 16.45 -23.41
CA GLY A 228 20.71 15.75 -24.48
C GLY A 228 21.43 14.50 -23.99
N GLU A 229 21.93 14.48 -22.76
CA GLU A 229 22.58 13.32 -22.14
C GLU A 229 21.60 12.22 -21.81
N TYR A 230 20.41 12.57 -21.31
CA TYR A 230 19.33 11.61 -21.14
C TYR A 230 18.90 11.04 -22.50
N GLY A 231 18.65 11.90 -23.49
CA GLY A 231 18.20 11.45 -24.81
C GLY A 231 19.21 10.56 -25.53
N ALA A 232 20.49 10.94 -25.51
CA ALA A 232 21.57 10.13 -26.08
C ALA A 232 21.71 8.77 -25.38
N TYR A 233 21.59 8.74 -24.05
CA TYR A 233 21.64 7.49 -23.28
C TYR A 233 20.48 6.55 -23.65
N GLN A 234 19.26 7.07 -23.80
CA GLN A 234 18.11 6.26 -24.20
C GLN A 234 18.28 5.62 -25.58
N CYS A 235 18.93 6.31 -26.52
CA CYS A 235 19.27 5.73 -27.83
C CYS A 235 20.37 4.68 -27.71
N GLN A 236 21.40 4.96 -26.89
CA GLN A 236 22.53 4.07 -26.67
C GLN A 236 22.09 2.70 -26.13
N ILE A 237 21.21 2.68 -25.12
CA ILE A 237 20.74 1.41 -24.52
C ILE A 237 19.80 0.62 -25.46
N GLN A 238 19.29 1.26 -26.51
CA GLN A 238 18.57 0.58 -27.60
C GLN A 238 19.51 0.16 -28.75
N GLY A 239 20.80 0.53 -28.71
CA GLY A 239 21.75 0.25 -29.78
C GLY A 239 21.52 1.08 -31.05
N HIS A 240 20.79 2.19 -30.93
CA HIS A 240 20.44 3.05 -32.05
C HIS A 240 21.32 4.30 -32.10
N ALA A 241 21.45 4.86 -33.31
CA ALA A 241 21.95 6.23 -33.44
C ALA A 241 20.99 7.22 -32.77
N PRO A 242 21.47 8.39 -32.27
CA PRO A 242 20.61 9.38 -31.62
C PRO A 242 19.37 9.72 -32.44
N ASN A 243 18.20 9.52 -31.85
CA ASN A 243 16.89 9.75 -32.46
C ASN A 243 15.87 10.14 -31.39
N THR A 244 14.79 10.82 -31.78
CA THR A 244 13.77 11.32 -30.84
C THR A 244 12.84 10.23 -30.32
N ALA A 245 12.66 9.12 -31.05
CA ALA A 245 11.66 8.10 -30.73
C ALA A 245 12.02 7.31 -29.47
N ASP A 246 13.28 6.94 -29.29
CA ASP A 246 13.73 6.16 -28.14
C ASP A 246 13.52 6.88 -26.80
N PRO A 247 14.01 8.13 -26.59
CA PRO A 247 13.73 8.86 -25.36
C PRO A 247 12.27 9.23 -25.18
N LEU A 248 11.53 9.49 -26.26
CA LEU A 248 10.09 9.74 -26.16
C LEU A 248 9.34 8.50 -25.64
N ALA A 249 9.70 7.30 -26.09
CA ALA A 249 9.10 6.06 -25.57
C ALA A 249 9.37 5.88 -24.07
N ALA A 250 10.59 6.18 -23.59
CA ALA A 250 10.92 6.13 -22.16
C ALA A 250 10.15 7.19 -21.34
N ILE A 251 9.96 8.39 -21.90
CA ILE A 251 9.12 9.44 -21.30
C ILE A 251 7.66 8.94 -21.18
N VAL A 252 7.12 8.31 -22.24
CA VAL A 252 5.76 7.76 -22.22
C VAL A 252 5.61 6.67 -21.15
N THR A 253 6.55 5.73 -21.03
CA THR A 253 6.53 4.71 -19.95
C THR A 253 6.52 5.38 -18.57
N THR A 254 7.39 6.37 -18.34
CA THR A 254 7.46 7.09 -17.06
C THR A 254 6.14 7.78 -16.72
N ILE A 255 5.57 8.54 -17.65
CA ILE A 255 4.33 9.28 -17.42
C ILE A 255 3.12 8.35 -17.32
N SER A 256 3.12 7.23 -18.04
CA SER A 256 2.07 6.23 -17.91
C SER A 256 2.05 5.59 -16.52
N ARG A 257 3.22 5.32 -15.92
CA ARG A 257 3.32 4.89 -14.51
C ARG A 257 2.93 5.98 -13.52
N VAL A 258 3.30 7.25 -13.77
CA VAL A 258 2.82 8.39 -12.97
C VAL A 258 1.29 8.44 -13.00
N ASN A 259 0.67 8.25 -14.16
CA ASN A 259 -0.78 8.19 -14.29
C ASN A 259 -1.41 7.08 -13.44
N VAL A 260 -0.78 5.90 -13.29
CA VAL A 260 -1.31 4.84 -12.40
C VAL A 260 -1.52 5.34 -10.96
N VAL A 261 -0.61 6.17 -10.45
CA VAL A 261 -0.72 6.73 -9.09
C VAL A 261 -1.74 7.86 -9.05
N TYR A 262 -1.60 8.84 -9.94
CA TYR A 262 -2.40 10.07 -9.94
C TYR A 262 -3.86 9.87 -10.33
N GLU A 263 -4.16 8.89 -11.20
CA GLU A 263 -5.54 8.58 -11.60
C GLU A 263 -6.35 7.99 -10.44
N ILE A 264 -5.75 7.11 -9.65
CA ILE A 264 -6.45 6.46 -8.53
C ILE A 264 -6.60 7.41 -7.34
N ASP A 265 -5.56 8.17 -7.02
CA ASP A 265 -5.51 8.97 -5.80
C ASP A 265 -6.12 10.38 -5.96
N LEU A 266 -6.05 10.96 -7.16
CA LEU A 266 -6.46 12.35 -7.44
C LEU A 266 -7.41 12.51 -8.62
N ALA A 267 -7.76 11.43 -9.35
CA ALA A 267 -8.43 11.51 -10.65
C ALA A 267 -7.74 12.53 -11.57
N MET A 268 -6.44 12.34 -11.76
CA MET A 268 -5.61 13.18 -12.63
C MET A 268 -4.92 12.34 -13.70
N HIS A 269 -4.98 12.81 -14.93
CA HIS A 269 -4.38 12.16 -16.09
C HIS A 269 -3.47 13.15 -16.85
N PHE A 270 -2.21 12.77 -17.05
CA PHE A 270 -1.23 13.55 -17.80
C PHE A 270 -1.17 13.10 -19.26
N ASN A 271 -1.28 14.08 -20.17
CA ASN A 271 -1.08 13.90 -21.59
C ASN A 271 0.07 14.77 -22.10
N LEU A 272 1.01 14.15 -22.80
CA LEU A 272 2.10 14.84 -23.49
C LEU A 272 1.54 15.72 -24.61
N VAL A 273 1.96 16.98 -24.64
CA VAL A 273 1.49 17.97 -25.61
C VAL A 273 1.84 17.61 -27.05
N ALA A 274 1.02 18.09 -28.01
CA ALA A 274 1.10 17.79 -29.44
C ALA A 274 2.50 17.90 -30.08
N ASN A 275 3.36 18.79 -29.57
CA ASN A 275 4.71 19.04 -30.06
C ASN A 275 5.82 18.71 -29.03
N ASN A 276 5.56 17.81 -28.08
CA ASN A 276 6.55 17.39 -27.06
C ASN A 276 7.84 16.83 -27.69
N ASP A 277 7.78 16.28 -28.91
CA ASP A 277 8.95 15.83 -29.66
C ASP A 277 10.02 16.92 -29.88
N GLN A 278 9.64 18.20 -29.81
CA GLN A 278 10.55 19.33 -29.98
C GLN A 278 11.39 19.66 -28.74
N ILE A 279 11.03 19.12 -27.58
CA ILE A 279 11.76 19.30 -26.30
C ILE A 279 12.43 18.00 -25.83
N VAL A 280 12.50 17.00 -26.71
CA VAL A 280 13.25 15.76 -26.51
C VAL A 280 14.62 15.92 -27.15
N PHE A 281 15.60 16.37 -26.37
CA PHE A 281 16.95 16.63 -26.87
C PHE A 281 17.79 15.35 -26.86
N ILE A 282 18.60 15.16 -27.90
CA ILE A 282 19.36 13.92 -28.15
C ILE A 282 20.86 14.16 -28.35
N ASN A 283 21.29 15.41 -28.25
CA ASN A 283 22.68 15.81 -28.44
C ASN A 283 23.09 16.74 -27.30
N PRO A 284 23.93 16.27 -26.37
CA PRO A 284 24.42 17.06 -25.24
C PRO A 284 25.10 18.37 -25.65
N ALA A 285 25.75 18.41 -26.81
CA ALA A 285 26.49 19.58 -27.26
C ALA A 285 25.59 20.72 -27.78
N THR A 286 24.32 20.44 -28.05
CA THR A 286 23.40 21.39 -28.69
C THR A 286 22.09 21.57 -27.94
N ASP A 287 21.89 20.85 -26.83
CA ASP A 287 20.71 21.07 -26.01
C ASP A 287 20.79 22.46 -25.33
N PRO A 288 19.65 23.03 -24.91
CA PRO A 288 19.60 24.38 -24.36
C PRO A 288 19.87 24.44 -22.85
N TYR A 289 20.36 23.36 -22.23
CA TYR A 289 20.54 23.27 -20.80
C TYR A 289 22.01 23.51 -20.38
N PRO A 290 22.25 23.86 -19.10
CA PRO A 290 23.61 24.10 -18.61
C PRO A 290 24.47 22.82 -18.67
N SER A 291 25.68 22.94 -19.21
CA SER A 291 26.70 21.89 -19.19
C SER A 291 27.47 21.80 -17.86
N THR A 292 27.19 22.69 -16.90
CA THR A 292 27.82 22.69 -15.57
C THR A 292 27.52 21.43 -14.76
N CYS A 293 26.60 20.59 -15.26
CA CYS A 293 26.06 19.41 -14.62
C CYS A 293 25.75 18.32 -15.65
N ASP A 294 26.69 17.98 -16.53
CA ASP A 294 26.50 17.08 -17.69
C ASP A 294 25.87 15.68 -17.44
N GLY A 295 25.48 15.34 -16.20
CA GLY A 295 24.79 14.09 -15.88
C GLY A 295 25.66 12.85 -16.11
N THR A 296 26.95 13.03 -16.45
CA THR A 296 27.90 11.94 -16.63
C THR A 296 28.45 11.53 -15.27
N GLY A 297 27.68 10.71 -14.56
CA GLY A 297 28.12 10.10 -13.30
C GLY A 297 27.35 10.52 -12.05
N GLY A 298 26.16 11.12 -12.18
CA GLY A 298 25.28 11.36 -11.04
C GLY A 298 25.80 12.41 -10.06
N GLY A 299 26.10 13.63 -10.51
CA GLY A 299 26.23 14.74 -9.56
C GLY A 299 24.85 15.11 -8.97
N SER A 300 24.80 15.62 -7.73
CA SER A 300 23.60 16.31 -7.20
C SER A 300 23.69 17.78 -7.57
N CYS A 301 22.88 18.25 -8.53
CA CYS A 301 22.86 19.66 -8.93
C CYS A 301 21.62 20.05 -9.75
N SER A 302 20.47 19.47 -9.41
CA SER A 302 19.21 19.64 -10.13
C SER A 302 18.76 21.12 -10.18
N GLY A 303 19.09 21.91 -9.17
CA GLY A 303 18.70 23.33 -9.07
C GLY A 303 19.09 24.21 -10.27
N ALA A 304 20.21 23.92 -10.93
CA ALA A 304 20.68 24.70 -12.08
C ALA A 304 19.74 24.62 -13.30
N TYR A 305 18.88 23.61 -13.37
CA TYR A 305 17.98 23.36 -14.50
C TYR A 305 16.61 24.05 -14.39
N LEU A 306 16.20 24.53 -13.20
CA LEU A 306 14.84 25.06 -12.97
C LEU A 306 14.50 26.24 -13.87
N ALA A 307 15.30 27.30 -13.81
CA ALA A 307 15.07 28.50 -14.61
C ALA A 307 15.28 28.27 -16.12
N PRO A 308 16.34 27.56 -16.57
CA PRO A 308 16.47 27.19 -17.97
C PRO A 308 15.28 26.40 -18.53
N ASN A 309 14.75 25.43 -17.79
CA ASN A 309 13.62 24.63 -18.28
C ASN A 309 12.36 25.47 -18.51
N ILE A 310 12.09 26.43 -17.62
CA ILE A 310 10.98 27.38 -17.82
C ILE A 310 11.15 28.14 -19.14
N GLN A 311 12.34 28.65 -19.41
CA GLN A 311 12.61 29.41 -20.63
C GLN A 311 12.51 28.54 -21.89
N VAL A 312 13.06 27.32 -21.84
CA VAL A 312 13.06 26.38 -22.97
C VAL A 312 11.63 26.01 -23.37
N LEU A 313 10.80 25.58 -22.40
CA LEU A 313 9.43 25.18 -22.69
C LEU A 313 8.58 26.38 -23.12
N ALA A 314 8.78 27.56 -22.52
CA ALA A 314 8.11 28.79 -22.96
C ALA A 314 8.45 29.16 -24.41
N ASN A 315 9.71 28.98 -24.82
CA ASN A 315 10.17 29.33 -26.16
C ASN A 315 9.76 28.31 -27.23
N VAL A 316 9.84 27.01 -26.91
CA VAL A 316 9.63 25.92 -27.89
C VAL A 316 8.16 25.51 -27.97
N ILE A 317 7.52 25.29 -26.82
CA ILE A 317 6.12 24.82 -26.76
C ILE A 317 5.16 26.01 -26.71
N GLY A 318 5.51 27.07 -26.00
CA GLY A 318 4.64 28.22 -25.75
C GLY A 318 3.79 28.03 -24.50
N ASN A 319 3.80 29.03 -23.60
CA ASN A 319 3.15 28.93 -22.29
C ASN A 319 1.65 28.65 -22.34
N ALA A 320 0.93 28.95 -23.42
CA ALA A 320 -0.50 28.64 -23.52
C ALA A 320 -0.80 27.14 -23.77
N ASN A 321 0.21 26.39 -24.20
CA ASN A 321 0.03 25.05 -24.79
C ASN A 321 0.25 23.91 -23.79
N PHE A 322 0.63 24.20 -22.54
CA PHE A 322 0.82 23.20 -21.49
C PHE A 322 0.42 23.75 -20.11
N ASP A 323 0.14 22.85 -19.18
CA ASP A 323 -0.35 23.12 -17.83
C ASP A 323 0.75 22.90 -16.78
N ILE A 324 1.60 21.90 -17.01
CA ILE A 324 2.79 21.55 -16.23
C ILE A 324 3.96 21.26 -17.19
N GLY A 325 5.15 21.70 -16.84
CA GLY A 325 6.39 21.35 -17.52
C GLY A 325 7.37 20.69 -16.56
N HIS A 326 8.11 19.71 -17.06
CA HIS A 326 9.07 18.95 -16.25
C HIS A 326 10.27 18.52 -17.10
N LEU A 327 11.45 18.41 -16.50
CA LEU A 327 12.69 17.97 -17.17
C LEU A 327 13.17 16.64 -16.62
N LEU A 328 13.50 15.71 -17.52
CA LEU A 328 14.21 14.48 -17.19
C LEU A 328 15.71 14.61 -17.50
N THR A 329 16.54 14.20 -16.55
CA THR A 329 18.01 14.27 -16.67
C THR A 329 18.68 13.00 -16.19
N ARG A 330 20.01 12.92 -16.27
CA ARG A 330 20.82 11.82 -15.72
C ARG A 330 21.50 12.15 -14.38
N VAL A 331 21.17 13.27 -13.76
CA VAL A 331 21.72 13.65 -12.43
C VAL A 331 21.08 12.81 -11.32
N TYR A 332 21.65 12.83 -10.10
CA TYR A 332 20.94 12.25 -8.94
C TYR A 332 19.89 13.22 -8.42
N GLY A 333 18.80 12.66 -7.91
CA GLY A 333 17.79 13.41 -7.20
C GLY A 333 16.88 14.29 -8.06
N GLY A 334 16.21 15.25 -7.45
CA GLY A 334 15.22 16.10 -8.11
C GLY A 334 14.98 17.41 -7.37
N VAL A 335 14.33 18.35 -8.05
CA VAL A 335 13.91 19.62 -7.45
C VAL A 335 12.75 20.22 -8.24
N SER A 336 11.81 20.84 -7.53
CA SER A 336 10.65 21.50 -8.12
C SER A 336 10.28 22.79 -7.40
N TYR A 337 9.73 23.74 -8.15
CA TYR A 337 8.97 24.83 -7.54
C TYR A 337 7.63 24.30 -7.02
N LEU A 338 7.40 24.54 -5.73
CA LEU A 338 6.16 24.18 -5.05
C LEU A 338 4.96 24.92 -5.66
N SER A 339 3.83 24.23 -5.83
CA SER A 339 2.56 24.80 -6.30
C SER A 339 2.68 25.58 -7.62
N SER A 340 3.50 25.07 -8.55
CA SER A 340 3.87 25.80 -9.77
C SER A 340 2.95 25.52 -10.96
N VAL A 341 2.17 24.44 -10.97
CA VAL A 341 1.25 24.12 -12.08
C VAL A 341 0.31 25.29 -12.38
N CYS A 342 -0.02 25.51 -13.66
CA CYS A 342 -0.80 26.66 -14.15
C CYS A 342 -0.20 28.06 -13.90
N SER A 343 0.98 28.19 -13.28
CA SER A 343 1.62 29.49 -13.02
C SER A 343 2.63 29.88 -14.13
N SER A 344 3.31 31.02 -13.96
CA SER A 344 4.46 31.40 -14.80
C SER A 344 5.67 30.47 -14.62
N ASN A 345 5.76 29.79 -13.48
CA ASN A 345 6.87 28.89 -13.13
C ASN A 345 6.52 27.41 -13.34
N LYS A 346 5.42 27.12 -14.04
CA LYS A 346 4.87 25.76 -14.21
C LYS A 346 5.80 24.74 -14.87
N ALA A 347 6.90 25.18 -15.45
CA ALA A 347 7.95 24.33 -16.03
C ALA A 347 9.19 24.16 -15.12
N GLY A 348 9.18 24.69 -13.90
CA GLY A 348 10.29 24.54 -12.96
C GLY A 348 10.15 23.28 -12.12
N GLY A 349 10.34 22.12 -12.74
CA GLY A 349 10.48 20.83 -12.06
C GLY A 349 11.44 19.93 -12.82
N ILE A 350 12.32 19.23 -12.11
CA ILE A 350 13.33 18.34 -12.67
C ILE A 350 13.41 17.05 -11.86
N SER A 351 13.47 15.92 -12.58
CA SER A 351 13.79 14.61 -12.03
C SER A 351 15.07 14.07 -12.66
N GLY A 352 16.02 13.73 -11.82
CA GLY A 352 17.24 13.03 -12.15
C GLY A 352 17.01 11.53 -12.15
N ILE A 353 17.34 10.90 -13.28
CA ILE A 353 17.12 9.48 -13.55
C ILE A 353 18.42 8.87 -14.10
N PRO A 354 19.45 8.68 -13.25
CA PRO A 354 20.81 8.32 -13.67
C PRO A 354 20.91 6.90 -14.22
N ARG A 355 20.12 5.99 -13.65
CA ARG A 355 19.92 4.60 -14.11
C ARG A 355 18.90 4.48 -15.26
N GLY A 356 18.21 5.58 -15.59
CA GLY A 356 16.87 5.61 -16.19
C GLY A 356 16.64 4.96 -17.55
N GLY A 357 15.36 4.73 -17.88
CA GLY A 357 14.92 4.29 -19.20
C GLY A 357 13.69 3.38 -19.15
N ASP A 358 13.55 2.53 -20.15
CA ASP A 358 12.50 1.49 -20.23
C ASP A 358 12.63 0.39 -19.15
N VAL A 359 13.84 0.20 -18.63
CA VAL A 359 14.14 -0.87 -17.68
C VAL A 359 14.31 -0.42 -16.22
N ASP A 360 14.19 0.88 -15.94
CA ASP A 360 14.22 1.37 -14.55
C ASP A 360 12.80 1.57 -14.03
N ALA A 361 12.37 0.62 -13.19
CA ALA A 361 11.07 0.65 -12.55
C ALA A 361 10.90 1.82 -11.57
N PHE A 362 11.99 2.43 -11.08
CA PHE A 362 11.94 3.46 -10.05
C PHE A 362 11.90 4.89 -10.58
N SER A 363 12.17 5.07 -11.89
CA SER A 363 12.16 6.38 -12.54
C SER A 363 10.87 7.18 -12.27
N PHE A 364 9.71 6.50 -12.25
CA PHE A 364 8.43 7.18 -12.01
C PHE A 364 8.25 7.65 -10.57
N ILE A 365 8.91 7.05 -9.58
CA ILE A 365 8.77 7.44 -8.16
C ILE A 365 9.36 8.83 -7.96
N VAL A 366 10.54 9.08 -8.51
CA VAL A 366 11.20 10.39 -8.50
C VAL A 366 10.32 11.42 -9.20
N VAL A 367 9.82 11.09 -10.39
CA VAL A 367 8.94 11.99 -11.14
C VAL A 367 7.64 12.27 -10.38
N SER A 368 7.07 11.26 -9.73
CA SER A 368 5.86 11.42 -8.91
C SER A 368 6.12 12.31 -7.69
N HIS A 369 7.29 12.20 -7.05
CA HIS A 369 7.70 13.06 -5.94
C HIS A 369 7.82 14.52 -6.39
N GLU A 370 8.59 14.76 -7.44
CA GLU A 370 8.86 16.12 -7.90
C GLU A 370 7.63 16.77 -8.54
N MET A 371 6.79 16.02 -9.23
CA MET A 371 5.49 16.50 -9.69
C MET A 371 4.54 16.74 -8.51
N GLY A 372 4.61 15.95 -7.44
CA GLY A 372 3.88 16.15 -6.19
C GLY A 372 4.12 17.55 -5.61
N HIS A 373 5.39 17.99 -5.58
CA HIS A 373 5.74 19.37 -5.24
C HIS A 373 5.15 20.39 -6.22
N GLN A 374 5.20 20.15 -7.54
CA GLN A 374 4.56 21.07 -8.50
C GLN A 374 3.05 21.23 -8.27
N PHE A 375 2.40 20.20 -7.70
CA PHE A 375 1.00 20.23 -7.24
C PHE A 375 0.80 20.71 -5.79
N GLY A 376 1.88 21.07 -5.10
CA GLY A 376 1.82 21.71 -3.79
C GLY A 376 1.93 20.77 -2.59
N ALA A 377 2.25 19.49 -2.79
CA ALA A 377 2.53 18.59 -1.68
C ALA A 377 3.89 18.91 -1.03
N SER A 378 3.91 18.87 0.30
CA SER A 378 5.13 18.96 1.10
C SER A 378 5.68 17.56 1.41
N HIS A 379 6.94 17.49 1.85
CA HIS A 379 7.52 16.27 2.41
C HIS A 379 6.71 15.75 3.62
N THR A 380 6.55 14.43 3.73
CA THR A 380 5.70 13.80 4.75
C THR A 380 6.47 13.10 5.87
N PHE A 381 7.76 12.87 5.71
CA PHE A 381 8.57 12.06 6.62
C PHE A 381 9.00 12.81 7.89
N SER A 382 9.38 12.07 8.94
CA SER A 382 9.85 12.62 10.22
C SER A 382 11.25 12.14 10.63
N GLY A 383 11.92 11.37 9.77
CA GLY A 383 13.25 10.82 10.00
C GLY A 383 14.32 11.90 10.18
N THR A 384 15.43 11.52 10.78
CA THR A 384 16.53 12.43 11.17
C THR A 384 17.91 11.97 10.69
N ARG A 385 17.99 10.82 10.02
CA ARG A 385 19.23 10.20 9.56
C ARG A 385 19.41 10.34 8.05
N GLY A 386 20.66 10.34 7.60
CA GLY A 386 20.98 10.36 6.17
C GLY A 386 20.37 11.55 5.45
N ARG A 387 19.72 11.32 4.29
CA ARG A 387 19.12 12.38 3.47
C ARG A 387 17.87 12.99 4.13
N CYS A 388 17.26 12.34 5.12
CA CYS A 388 16.18 12.97 5.90
C CYS A 388 16.70 14.15 6.74
N ALA A 389 17.96 14.11 7.18
CA ALA A 389 18.55 15.18 7.97
C ALA A 389 18.66 16.47 7.13
N GLY A 390 17.95 17.52 7.56
CA GLY A 390 17.93 18.81 6.86
C GLY A 390 16.85 18.95 5.79
N ASN A 391 16.15 17.87 5.41
CA ASN A 391 15.04 17.90 4.44
C ASN A 391 13.65 17.71 5.09
N VAL A 392 13.60 17.45 6.40
CA VAL A 392 12.35 17.24 7.12
C VAL A 392 11.51 18.52 7.22
N SER A 393 10.22 18.40 6.88
CA SER A 393 9.23 19.47 7.01
C SER A 393 8.39 19.27 8.26
N LEU A 394 8.76 19.93 9.37
CA LEU A 394 8.13 19.65 10.67
C LEU A 394 6.60 19.84 10.66
N SER A 395 6.06 20.80 9.92
CA SER A 395 4.60 21.03 9.83
C SER A 395 3.84 19.87 9.19
N THR A 396 4.50 19.10 8.33
CA THR A 396 3.92 18.04 7.49
C THR A 396 4.57 16.67 7.72
N ALA A 397 5.41 16.54 8.75
CA ALA A 397 6.08 15.30 9.17
C ALA A 397 5.11 14.29 9.79
N TRP A 398 4.16 13.79 9.00
CA TRP A 398 3.08 12.88 9.38
C TRP A 398 3.46 11.39 9.33
N GLU A 399 4.53 11.03 8.62
CA GLU A 399 5.01 9.66 8.50
C GLU A 399 6.23 9.42 9.40
N ALA A 400 6.24 8.28 10.11
CA ALA A 400 7.39 7.90 10.93
C ALA A 400 8.62 7.61 10.06
N GLY A 401 9.83 7.91 10.58
CA GLY A 401 11.08 7.61 9.88
C GLY A 401 11.19 8.28 8.51
N GLY A 402 11.77 7.60 7.53
CA GLY A 402 11.86 8.06 6.16
C GLY A 402 10.52 8.11 5.41
N GLY A 403 9.41 7.65 6.01
CA GLY A 403 8.13 7.52 5.32
C GLY A 403 8.14 6.40 4.27
N THR A 404 6.96 6.08 3.75
CA THR A 404 6.76 5.05 2.72
C THR A 404 5.92 5.57 1.55
N SER A 405 5.30 6.75 1.62
CA SER A 405 4.60 7.36 0.48
C SER A 405 5.57 8.04 -0.52
N PRO A 406 5.11 8.42 -1.73
CA PRO A 406 5.92 9.12 -2.71
C PRO A 406 6.50 10.44 -2.22
N MET A 407 5.87 11.13 -1.25
CA MET A 407 6.41 12.37 -0.66
C MET A 407 7.31 12.12 0.57
N GLY A 408 7.57 10.85 0.90
CA GLY A 408 8.59 10.41 1.85
C GLY A 408 9.97 10.30 1.21
N TYR A 409 10.95 9.94 2.03
CA TYR A 409 12.35 9.67 1.67
C TYR A 409 12.71 8.19 1.82
N ALA A 410 11.83 7.29 1.37
CA ALA A 410 12.05 5.85 1.38
C ALA A 410 13.43 5.48 0.79
N GLY A 411 14.19 4.64 1.51
CA GLY A 411 15.54 4.22 1.12
C GLY A 411 16.62 5.30 1.18
N GLY A 412 16.31 6.53 1.60
CA GLY A 412 17.24 7.67 1.63
C GLY A 412 17.82 8.01 3.01
N CYS A 413 17.36 7.37 4.08
CA CYS A 413 17.62 7.80 5.45
C CYS A 413 18.37 6.77 6.33
N PRO A 414 19.63 6.37 6.04
CA PRO A 414 20.50 6.81 4.95
C PRO A 414 20.26 6.06 3.65
N VAL A 415 21.01 6.37 2.60
CA VAL A 415 20.91 5.63 1.34
C VAL A 415 21.15 4.13 1.59
N GLY A 416 20.26 3.27 1.10
CA GLY A 416 20.26 1.83 1.39
C GLY A 416 19.55 1.50 2.69
N ASP A 417 19.97 0.47 3.43
CA ASP A 417 19.39 0.14 4.74
C ASP A 417 20.42 -0.22 5.81
N ALA A 418 21.62 0.35 5.69
CA ALA A 418 22.67 0.14 6.67
C ALA A 418 22.30 0.84 8.01
N PRO A 419 22.28 0.12 9.15
CA PRO A 419 22.00 0.74 10.43
C PRO A 419 23.15 1.66 10.88
N PRO A 420 22.86 2.76 11.61
CA PRO A 420 21.53 3.20 12.04
C PRO A 420 20.72 3.79 10.89
N SER A 421 19.53 3.24 10.67
CA SER A 421 18.61 3.59 9.58
C SER A 421 17.30 4.13 10.15
N ASP A 422 16.70 5.08 9.45
CA ASP A 422 15.32 5.56 9.58
C ASP A 422 14.45 5.08 8.41
N ASN A 423 14.99 4.29 7.46
CA ASN A 423 14.19 3.71 6.38
C ASN A 423 13.23 2.65 6.93
N LEU A 424 12.00 2.72 6.44
CA LEU A 424 10.95 1.75 6.72
C LEU A 424 10.72 0.77 5.57
N VAL A 425 11.08 1.23 4.38
CA VAL A 425 11.08 0.56 3.09
C VAL A 425 12.22 1.18 2.28
N LEU A 426 12.73 0.42 1.31
CA LEU A 426 13.76 0.92 0.39
C LEU A 426 13.18 1.80 -0.72
N PHE A 427 11.89 1.65 -1.01
CA PHE A 427 11.21 2.38 -2.07
C PHE A 427 9.81 2.77 -1.63
N SER A 428 9.36 3.94 -2.08
CA SER A 428 8.01 4.39 -1.78
C SER A 428 6.98 3.48 -2.43
N ASP A 429 5.94 3.17 -1.68
CA ASP A 429 4.76 2.55 -2.21
C ASP A 429 4.01 3.55 -3.12
N PRO A 430 3.44 3.13 -4.26
CA PRO A 430 2.88 4.03 -5.25
C PRO A 430 1.46 4.52 -4.91
N PHE A 431 1.29 5.12 -3.73
CA PHE A 431 0.08 5.79 -3.27
C PHE A 431 0.44 6.96 -2.35
N PHE A 432 -0.28 8.08 -2.43
CA PHE A 432 0.03 9.24 -1.62
C PHE A 432 -0.51 9.11 -0.19
N HIS A 433 0.25 9.66 0.77
CA HIS A 433 -0.25 9.93 2.11
C HIS A 433 -1.43 10.90 2.04
N LEU A 434 -2.39 10.78 2.96
CA LEU A 434 -3.59 11.63 2.98
C LEU A 434 -3.26 13.11 3.13
N GLY A 435 -2.15 13.44 3.80
CA GLY A 435 -1.65 14.80 3.93
C GLY A 435 -1.32 15.41 2.56
N SER A 436 -0.56 14.68 1.74
CA SER A 436 -0.24 15.08 0.36
C SER A 436 -1.50 15.16 -0.51
N LEU A 437 -2.46 14.24 -0.35
CA LEU A 437 -3.75 14.32 -1.03
C LEU A 437 -4.50 15.60 -0.67
N ARG A 438 -4.50 16.01 0.61
CA ARG A 438 -5.15 17.24 1.08
C ARG A 438 -4.48 18.48 0.49
N GLU A 439 -3.15 18.56 0.53
CA GLU A 439 -2.41 19.68 -0.04
C GLU A 439 -2.64 19.81 -1.54
N MET A 440 -2.49 18.71 -2.30
CA MET A 440 -2.68 18.72 -3.75
C MET A 440 -4.12 18.99 -4.14
N ARG A 441 -5.13 18.41 -3.46
CA ARG A 441 -6.54 18.71 -3.74
C ARG A 441 -6.87 20.17 -3.46
N SER A 442 -6.33 20.74 -2.39
CA SER A 442 -6.53 22.15 -2.05
C SER A 442 -5.94 23.08 -3.11
N PHE A 443 -4.78 22.73 -3.66
CA PHE A 443 -4.18 23.44 -4.79
C PHE A 443 -5.00 23.28 -6.08
N LEU A 444 -5.41 22.04 -6.42
CA LEU A 444 -6.19 21.72 -7.60
C LEU A 444 -7.58 22.37 -7.62
N PHE A 445 -8.14 22.67 -6.45
CA PHE A 445 -9.40 23.42 -6.34
C PHE A 445 -9.27 24.84 -6.91
N GLN A 446 -8.07 25.43 -6.84
CA GLN A 446 -7.78 26.78 -7.34
C GLN A 446 -7.22 26.77 -8.77
N ALA A 447 -6.61 25.65 -9.19
CA ALA A 447 -6.05 25.48 -10.52
C ALA A 447 -7.14 25.32 -11.59
N THR A 448 -7.15 26.21 -12.58
CA THR A 448 -8.19 26.24 -13.65
C THR A 448 -7.72 25.73 -15.01
N CYS A 449 -6.42 25.46 -15.17
CA CYS A 449 -5.88 25.06 -16.47
C CYS A 449 -6.16 23.61 -16.91
N PRO A 450 -6.26 22.60 -16.01
CA PRO A 450 -6.60 21.24 -16.43
C PRO A 450 -8.02 21.15 -16.97
N VAL A 451 -8.21 20.34 -18.03
CA VAL A 451 -9.55 20.05 -18.55
C VAL A 451 -10.27 19.11 -17.60
N GLN A 452 -11.43 19.51 -17.12
CA GLN A 452 -12.26 18.72 -16.22
C GLN A 452 -13.33 17.95 -17.00
N THR A 453 -13.43 16.65 -16.76
CA THR A 453 -14.46 15.77 -17.34
C THR A 453 -15.15 14.99 -16.24
N VAL A 454 -16.47 15.14 -16.13
CA VAL A 454 -17.28 14.35 -15.21
C VAL A 454 -17.29 12.90 -15.70
N THR A 455 -17.06 11.96 -14.80
CA THR A 455 -17.04 10.53 -15.09
C THR A 455 -18.31 9.84 -14.56
N ALA A 456 -18.49 8.57 -14.91
CA ALA A 456 -19.54 7.73 -14.34
C ALA A 456 -19.20 7.22 -12.92
N ASN A 457 -17.97 7.37 -12.46
CA ASN A 457 -17.57 6.97 -11.11
C ASN A 457 -18.14 7.92 -10.06
N THR A 458 -18.49 7.41 -8.88
CA THR A 458 -18.98 8.16 -7.73
C THR A 458 -18.01 8.04 -6.58
N ILE A 459 -17.67 9.15 -5.93
CA ILE A 459 -16.77 9.10 -4.77
C ILE A 459 -17.41 8.27 -3.63
N PRO A 460 -16.64 7.37 -2.97
CA PRO A 460 -17.14 6.61 -1.81
C PRO A 460 -17.67 7.50 -0.69
N VAL A 461 -18.60 6.97 0.11
CA VAL A 461 -19.12 7.66 1.29
C VAL A 461 -18.64 6.96 2.55
N LEU A 462 -18.07 7.73 3.47
CA LEU A 462 -17.60 7.30 4.78
C LEU A 462 -18.61 7.66 5.88
N GLU A 463 -18.81 6.73 6.82
CA GLU A 463 -19.52 7.02 8.06
C GLU A 463 -18.65 7.87 9.00
N PRO A 464 -19.25 8.79 9.79
CA PRO A 464 -18.51 9.62 10.73
C PRO A 464 -17.76 8.80 11.78
N LEU A 465 -16.53 9.22 12.08
CA LEU A 465 -15.72 8.64 13.16
C LEU A 465 -15.92 9.43 14.45
N THR A 466 -15.86 8.75 15.60
CA THR A 466 -15.93 9.40 16.92
C THR A 466 -14.61 9.25 17.66
N GLY A 467 -14.15 10.33 18.30
CA GLY A 467 -12.96 10.31 19.16
C GLY A 467 -13.16 9.42 20.40
N VAL A 468 -12.08 8.81 20.88
CA VAL A 468 -12.13 7.85 22.01
C VAL A 468 -10.89 7.98 22.89
N GLY A 469 -11.05 7.69 24.17
CA GLY A 469 -9.94 7.58 25.12
C GLY A 469 -9.35 6.18 25.17
N ILE A 470 -8.02 6.07 25.23
CA ILE A 470 -7.32 4.82 25.52
C ILE A 470 -6.26 5.03 26.61
N PRO A 471 -5.92 3.98 27.39
CA PRO A 471 -4.78 4.04 28.31
C PRO A 471 -3.45 4.09 27.54
N PRO A 472 -2.39 4.70 28.11
CA PRO A 472 -1.08 4.76 27.46
C PRO A 472 -0.49 3.37 27.26
N GLY A 473 0.36 3.20 26.24
CA GLY A 473 1.10 1.97 25.98
C GLY A 473 0.21 0.75 25.70
N THR A 474 -1.02 0.95 25.24
CA THR A 474 -2.02 -0.11 25.08
C THR A 474 -2.43 -0.27 23.61
N PRO A 475 -2.42 -1.50 23.06
CA PRO A 475 -2.91 -1.78 21.72
C PRO A 475 -4.37 -1.38 21.49
N PHE A 476 -4.68 -1.00 20.25
CA PHE A 476 -6.03 -0.61 19.86
C PHE A 476 -6.36 -0.97 18.40
N ILE A 477 -7.66 -1.04 18.08
CA ILE A 477 -8.17 -1.32 16.73
C ILE A 477 -9.04 -0.15 16.27
N LEU A 478 -8.70 0.44 15.12
CA LEU A 478 -9.57 1.40 14.45
C LEU A 478 -10.37 0.69 13.35
N THR A 479 -11.65 1.05 13.21
CA THR A 479 -12.59 0.46 12.24
C THR A 479 -13.36 1.56 11.54
N ALA A 480 -13.47 1.46 10.21
CA ALA A 480 -14.24 2.37 9.38
C ALA A 480 -15.43 1.64 8.75
N ALA A 481 -16.42 2.39 8.30
CA ALA A 481 -17.48 1.89 7.43
C ALA A 481 -17.62 2.83 6.24
N ALA A 482 -17.57 2.26 5.03
CA ALA A 482 -17.74 3.01 3.80
C ALA A 482 -18.64 2.24 2.82
N SER A 483 -19.26 2.97 1.90
CA SER A 483 -20.03 2.39 0.79
C SER A 483 -19.69 3.07 -0.52
N ASP A 484 -19.69 2.28 -1.58
CA ASP A 484 -19.50 2.72 -2.95
C ASP A 484 -20.76 2.47 -3.78
N LEU A 485 -21.12 3.39 -4.68
CA LEU A 485 -22.35 3.26 -5.49
C LEU A 485 -22.12 2.37 -6.71
N ASP A 486 -20.91 2.41 -7.25
CA ASP A 486 -20.51 1.76 -8.50
C ASP A 486 -20.11 0.30 -8.32
N GLY A 487 -19.98 -0.13 -7.07
CA GLY A 487 -19.62 -1.48 -6.66
C GLY A 487 -18.14 -1.76 -6.91
N ASP A 488 -17.30 -0.73 -6.84
CA ASP A 488 -15.85 -0.81 -6.96
C ASP A 488 -15.21 -1.38 -5.67
N VAL A 489 -13.99 -1.91 -5.81
CA VAL A 489 -13.28 -2.57 -4.71
C VAL A 489 -12.65 -1.53 -3.79
N LEU A 490 -13.28 -1.33 -2.63
CA LEU A 490 -12.79 -0.38 -1.63
C LEU A 490 -11.54 -0.88 -0.91
N THR A 491 -10.54 0.00 -0.79
CA THR A 491 -9.36 -0.20 0.05
C THR A 491 -9.22 0.91 1.08
N TYR A 492 -8.72 0.57 2.25
CA TYR A 492 -8.66 1.42 3.44
C TYR A 492 -7.22 1.65 3.87
N SER A 493 -6.89 2.89 4.16
CA SER A 493 -5.63 3.29 4.80
C SER A 493 -5.93 4.10 6.06
N TRP A 494 -5.54 3.56 7.20
CA TRP A 494 -5.61 4.27 8.49
C TRP A 494 -4.27 4.96 8.74
N GLU A 495 -4.28 6.28 8.86
CA GLU A 495 -3.06 7.10 8.91
C GLU A 495 -3.11 8.08 10.08
N GLN A 496 -1.94 8.36 10.66
CA GLN A 496 -1.78 9.35 11.72
C GLN A 496 -1.47 10.71 11.10
N LEU A 497 -1.99 11.80 11.68
CA LEU A 497 -1.79 13.17 11.20
C LEU A 497 -1.06 14.07 12.23
N ASP A 498 -0.52 13.49 13.29
CA ASP A 498 0.35 14.22 14.21
C ASP A 498 1.65 14.61 13.49
N SER A 499 2.03 15.88 13.57
CA SER A 499 3.31 16.41 13.05
C SER A 499 4.02 17.25 14.12
N GLY A 500 5.03 18.02 13.72
CA GLY A 500 5.73 18.99 14.58
C GLY A 500 6.99 18.46 15.27
N ALA A 501 7.35 17.19 15.07
CA ALA A 501 8.57 16.61 15.63
C ALA A 501 9.24 15.66 14.63
N ALA A 502 10.55 15.84 14.43
CA ALA A 502 11.39 14.87 13.75
C ALA A 502 12.02 13.92 14.78
N ARG A 503 12.08 12.63 14.48
CA ARG A 503 12.63 11.59 15.37
C ARG A 503 13.25 10.44 14.57
N PRO A 504 14.33 9.81 15.09
CA PRO A 504 14.78 8.55 14.55
C PRO A 504 13.81 7.42 14.91
N ILE A 505 13.77 6.36 14.13
CA ILE A 505 12.87 5.21 14.39
C ILE A 505 13.39 4.31 15.53
N SER A 506 14.69 4.38 15.82
CA SER A 506 15.38 3.53 16.79
C SER A 506 16.48 4.28 17.55
N GLY A 507 16.87 3.78 18.72
CA GLY A 507 17.95 4.36 19.52
C GLY A 507 17.55 5.64 20.29
N ASN A 508 18.55 6.43 20.66
CA ASN A 508 18.36 7.65 21.45
C ASN A 508 17.51 8.67 20.69
N GLY A 509 16.53 9.27 21.37
CA GLY A 509 15.60 10.25 20.79
C GLY A 509 14.39 9.65 20.07
N ALA A 510 14.32 8.32 19.93
CA ALA A 510 13.17 7.69 19.27
C ALA A 510 11.89 7.67 20.16
N VAL A 511 12.03 7.79 21.48
CA VAL A 511 10.95 7.71 22.48
C VAL A 511 9.77 8.63 22.16
N ASP A 512 8.54 8.19 22.48
CA ASP A 512 7.38 9.07 22.39
C ASP A 512 7.57 10.27 23.33
N ASN A 513 7.43 11.47 22.78
CA ASN A 513 7.60 12.74 23.47
C ASN A 513 6.30 13.56 23.56
N GLY A 514 5.15 12.97 23.18
CA GLY A 514 3.87 13.67 23.17
C GLY A 514 3.53 14.38 21.85
N GLN A 515 4.41 14.35 20.84
CA GLN A 515 4.24 15.06 19.55
C GLN A 515 4.59 14.17 18.35
N GLY A 516 4.25 14.59 17.13
CA GLY A 516 4.66 13.94 15.88
C GLY A 516 4.13 12.51 15.67
N SER A 517 4.52 11.95 14.53
CA SER A 517 4.09 10.62 14.10
C SER A 517 4.80 9.50 14.88
N LEU A 518 4.02 8.47 15.19
CA LEU A 518 4.42 7.25 15.90
C LEU A 518 4.20 6.00 15.06
N PHE A 519 3.37 6.07 14.03
CA PHE A 519 3.01 4.95 13.17
C PHE A 519 3.39 5.22 11.72
N ARG A 520 4.03 4.23 11.10
CA ARG A 520 4.20 4.17 9.65
C ARG A 520 2.86 3.99 8.97
N ILE A 521 2.83 4.33 7.70
CA ILE A 521 1.74 3.94 6.83
C ILE A 521 2.04 2.58 6.19
N PHE A 522 0.98 1.90 5.81
CA PHE A 522 1.02 0.68 5.02
C PHE A 522 0.21 0.91 3.75
N PRO A 523 0.50 0.16 2.68
CA PRO A 523 -0.38 0.14 1.52
C PRO A 523 -1.85 -0.10 1.89
N PRO A 524 -2.80 0.58 1.21
CA PRO A 524 -4.21 0.38 1.44
C PRO A 524 -4.59 -1.11 1.39
N VAL A 525 -5.52 -1.53 2.25
CA VAL A 525 -5.93 -2.94 2.37
C VAL A 525 -7.44 -3.08 2.26
N LEU A 526 -7.95 -4.27 1.91
CA LEU A 526 -9.40 -4.54 1.86
C LEU A 526 -10.08 -4.46 3.23
N SER A 527 -9.32 -4.72 4.31
CA SER A 527 -9.86 -4.68 5.67
C SER A 527 -10.19 -3.24 6.07
N PRO A 528 -11.42 -2.95 6.54
CA PRO A 528 -11.74 -1.64 7.11
C PRO A 528 -11.12 -1.42 8.50
N GLN A 529 -10.46 -2.45 9.06
CA GLN A 529 -9.88 -2.46 10.39
C GLN A 529 -8.36 -2.45 10.33
N ARG A 530 -7.72 -1.61 11.16
CA ARG A 530 -6.28 -1.65 11.43
C ARG A 530 -6.04 -1.80 12.93
N THR A 531 -5.20 -2.77 13.28
CA THR A 531 -4.69 -2.94 14.65
C THR A 531 -3.37 -2.17 14.78
N PHE A 532 -3.17 -1.50 15.92
CA PHE A 532 -2.01 -0.68 16.20
C PHE A 532 -1.27 -1.16 17.47
N PRO A 533 0.00 -1.60 17.35
CA PRO A 533 0.68 -2.06 16.12
C PRO A 533 -0.02 -3.28 15.49
N LYS A 534 0.52 -3.83 14.39
CA LYS A 534 0.01 -5.09 13.82
C LYS A 534 -0.16 -6.19 14.88
N MET A 535 -1.17 -7.06 14.69
CA MET A 535 -1.43 -8.17 15.62
C MET A 535 -0.22 -9.11 15.76
N SER A 536 0.50 -9.38 14.67
CA SER A 536 1.75 -10.15 14.66
C SER A 536 2.81 -9.57 15.60
N ASP A 537 2.94 -8.23 15.63
CA ASP A 537 3.89 -7.51 16.48
C ASP A 537 3.48 -7.58 17.96
N ILE A 538 2.18 -7.51 18.24
CA ILE A 538 1.64 -7.66 19.59
C ILE A 538 1.93 -9.08 20.12
N LEU A 539 1.71 -10.11 19.28
CA LEU A 539 1.88 -11.50 19.67
C LEU A 539 3.36 -11.89 19.85
N SER A 540 4.24 -11.39 18.99
CA SER A 540 5.70 -11.61 19.05
C SER A 540 6.37 -10.74 20.13
N GLY A 541 5.84 -9.54 20.37
CA GLY A 541 6.47 -8.51 21.20
C GLY A 541 7.61 -7.77 20.50
N VAL A 542 7.77 -7.95 19.19
CA VAL A 542 8.77 -7.25 18.37
C VAL A 542 8.01 -6.30 17.44
N PRO A 543 8.10 -4.98 17.65
CA PRO A 543 7.41 -4.02 16.79
C PRO A 543 8.06 -3.94 15.41
N THR A 544 7.23 -3.87 14.37
CA THR A 544 7.64 -3.44 13.03
C THR A 544 8.27 -2.04 13.14
N PRO A 545 9.42 -1.77 12.49
CA PRO A 545 10.01 -0.44 12.47
C PRO A 545 8.98 0.63 12.09
N GLY A 546 8.99 1.75 12.81
CA GLY A 546 8.02 2.82 12.60
C GLY A 546 6.64 2.59 13.21
N GLU A 547 6.37 1.51 13.94
CA GLU A 547 5.13 1.36 14.73
C GLU A 547 5.40 1.46 16.24
N ARG A 548 4.79 2.46 16.90
CA ARG A 548 4.96 2.68 18.34
C ARG A 548 3.67 3.11 19.02
N LEU A 549 3.36 2.45 20.14
CA LEU A 549 2.24 2.85 20.98
C LEU A 549 2.49 4.22 21.65
N PRO A 550 1.46 5.07 21.76
CA PRO A 550 1.57 6.33 22.48
C PRO A 550 1.75 6.05 23.97
N THR A 551 2.77 6.63 24.60
CA THR A 551 3.08 6.42 26.02
C THR A 551 2.96 7.68 26.87
N VAL A 552 2.99 8.86 26.24
CA VAL A 552 2.81 10.14 26.94
C VAL A 552 1.32 10.37 27.20
N THR A 553 0.98 10.75 28.43
CA THR A 553 -0.40 11.06 28.85
C THR A 553 -0.67 12.57 28.80
N GLY A 554 -1.95 12.96 28.81
CA GLY A 554 -2.38 14.36 28.69
C GLY A 554 -2.34 14.90 27.26
N VAL A 555 -2.26 14.03 26.25
CA VAL A 555 -2.15 14.39 24.83
C VAL A 555 -3.26 13.73 24.01
N ASN A 556 -3.54 14.30 22.85
CA ASN A 556 -4.38 13.70 21.83
C ASN A 556 -3.49 13.28 20.65
N ARG A 557 -3.79 12.12 20.06
CA ARG A 557 -3.26 11.70 18.76
C ARG A 557 -4.34 11.82 17.71
N GLN A 558 -3.97 12.23 16.52
CA GLN A 558 -4.91 12.46 15.44
C GLN A 558 -4.79 11.36 14.40
N PHE A 559 -5.90 10.66 14.15
CA PHE A 559 -6.01 9.64 13.10
C PHE A 559 -7.10 10.00 12.10
N ARG A 560 -6.95 9.51 10.87
CA ARG A 560 -7.97 9.55 9.83
C ARG A 560 -7.92 8.24 9.03
N VAL A 561 -9.01 7.95 8.34
CA VAL A 561 -9.06 6.89 7.32
C VAL A 561 -9.23 7.52 5.93
N VAL A 562 -8.50 7.00 4.96
CA VAL A 562 -8.74 7.23 3.54
C VAL A 562 -9.28 5.96 2.91
N VAL A 563 -10.39 6.08 2.20
CA VAL A 563 -11.01 4.98 1.45
C VAL A 563 -10.93 5.29 -0.04
N ARG A 564 -10.25 4.42 -0.79
CA ARG A 564 -10.10 4.50 -2.25
C ARG A 564 -11.00 3.48 -2.91
N ASP A 565 -11.73 3.88 -3.95
CA ASP A 565 -12.54 2.97 -4.77
C ASP A 565 -11.71 2.14 -5.78
N ASN A 566 -10.51 2.61 -6.12
CA ASN A 566 -9.67 2.01 -7.16
C ASN A 566 -10.36 1.94 -8.54
N HIS A 567 -11.25 2.87 -8.84
CA HIS A 567 -11.87 2.96 -10.16
C HIS A 567 -10.81 3.19 -11.24
N ALA A 568 -10.87 2.42 -12.32
CA ALA A 568 -9.86 2.47 -13.39
C ALA A 568 -9.86 3.84 -14.10
N GLY A 569 -8.75 4.58 -14.00
CA GLY A 569 -8.50 5.79 -14.77
C GLY A 569 -9.16 7.06 -14.23
N ALA A 570 -9.99 6.95 -13.19
CA ALA A 570 -10.66 8.07 -12.52
C ALA A 570 -11.08 7.69 -11.09
N GLY A 571 -10.11 7.25 -10.27
CA GLY A 571 -10.35 6.80 -8.90
C GLY A 571 -10.84 7.92 -7.99
N GLY A 572 -11.74 7.58 -7.08
CA GLY A 572 -12.25 8.39 -5.99
C GLY A 572 -11.61 8.00 -4.66
N ALA A 573 -11.35 9.01 -3.83
CA ALA A 573 -10.91 8.79 -2.46
C ALA A 573 -11.68 9.66 -1.46
N ALA A 574 -12.36 9.01 -0.53
CA ALA A 574 -13.03 9.63 0.61
C ALA A 574 -12.08 9.70 1.81
N VAL A 575 -12.05 10.84 2.49
CA VAL A 575 -11.23 11.05 3.69
C VAL A 575 -12.15 11.39 4.85
N SER A 576 -11.98 10.72 5.99
CA SER A 576 -12.77 11.02 7.19
C SER A 576 -12.41 12.36 7.80
N ASP A 577 -13.32 12.90 8.62
CA ASP A 577 -12.96 13.91 9.61
C ASP A 577 -11.88 13.37 10.58
N PRO A 578 -11.11 14.27 11.24
CA PRO A 578 -10.17 13.86 12.30
C PRO A 578 -10.85 13.07 13.41
N MET A 579 -10.30 11.90 13.72
CA MET A 579 -10.57 11.19 14.95
C MET A 579 -9.46 11.50 15.96
N TYR A 580 -9.84 12.00 17.14
CA TYR A 580 -8.89 12.21 18.23
C TYR A 580 -8.86 10.98 19.16
N LEU A 581 -7.67 10.43 19.31
CA LEU A 581 -7.34 9.39 20.27
C LEU A 581 -6.75 10.06 21.52
N THR A 582 -7.55 10.17 22.58
CA THR A 582 -7.15 10.84 23.82
C THR A 582 -6.37 9.87 24.70
N ILE A 583 -5.19 10.28 25.18
CA ILE A 583 -4.41 9.54 26.18
C ILE A 583 -4.53 10.28 27.53
N PRO A 584 -5.47 9.90 28.42
CA PRO A 584 -5.85 10.75 29.54
C PRO A 584 -4.74 10.86 30.60
N PRO A 585 -4.57 12.03 31.24
CA PRO A 585 -3.62 12.18 32.35
C PRO A 585 -4.02 11.29 33.54
N GLY A 586 -3.03 10.83 34.31
CA GLY A 586 -3.27 10.00 35.51
C GLY A 586 -3.66 8.54 35.23
N THR A 587 -3.71 8.11 33.96
CA THR A 587 -3.92 6.71 33.58
C THR A 587 -2.59 5.94 33.50
N SER A 588 -2.67 4.62 33.55
CA SER A 588 -1.52 3.71 33.39
C SER A 588 -1.83 2.61 32.38
N PRO A 589 -0.83 1.87 31.86
CA PRO A 589 -1.07 0.86 30.83
C PRO A 589 -2.08 -0.22 31.23
N PHE A 590 -2.92 -0.62 30.28
CA PHE A 590 -3.86 -1.72 30.43
C PHE A 590 -3.22 -3.01 29.92
N GLY A 591 -3.17 -4.05 30.76
CA GLY A 591 -2.38 -5.25 30.47
C GLY A 591 -2.91 -6.49 31.18
N VAL A 592 -2.83 -7.65 30.53
CA VAL A 592 -3.15 -8.93 31.16
C VAL A 592 -2.01 -9.33 32.10
N VAL A 593 -2.36 -9.70 33.33
CA VAL A 593 -1.41 -10.13 34.37
C VAL A 593 -1.45 -11.66 34.52
N THR A 594 -2.64 -12.25 34.61
CA THR A 594 -2.85 -13.71 34.70
C THR A 594 -3.78 -14.16 33.57
N PRO A 595 -3.45 -15.23 32.82
CA PRO A 595 -2.30 -16.13 32.97
C PRO A 595 -0.95 -15.48 32.65
N ALA A 596 0.07 -15.87 33.41
CA ALA A 596 1.44 -15.44 33.16
C ALA A 596 2.07 -16.26 32.01
N HIS A 597 3.22 -15.82 31.52
CA HIS A 597 3.91 -16.54 30.46
C HIS A 597 4.30 -17.96 30.91
N ALA A 598 4.08 -18.94 30.03
CA ALA A 598 4.47 -20.34 30.21
C ALA A 598 3.84 -21.05 31.44
N THR A 599 2.75 -20.51 31.98
CA THR A 599 1.95 -21.22 32.97
C THR A 599 1.12 -22.33 32.32
N THR A 600 0.82 -23.38 33.07
CA THR A 600 -0.17 -24.39 32.68
C THR A 600 -1.49 -24.11 33.39
N LEU A 601 -2.57 -23.96 32.63
CA LEU A 601 -3.93 -23.91 33.14
C LEU A 601 -4.69 -25.17 32.70
N HIS A 602 -5.66 -25.56 33.48
CA HIS A 602 -6.55 -26.69 33.18
C HIS A 602 -7.92 -26.18 32.77
N ALA A 603 -8.68 -26.98 32.03
CA ALA A 603 -10.08 -26.69 31.74
C ALA A 603 -10.90 -26.46 33.03
N GLY A 604 -12.01 -25.72 32.91
CA GLY A 604 -12.84 -25.34 34.06
C GLY A 604 -12.54 -23.93 34.57
N LEU A 605 -12.89 -23.65 35.83
CA LEU A 605 -12.83 -22.31 36.40
C LEU A 605 -11.40 -21.85 36.64
N ASN A 606 -11.02 -20.73 36.03
CA ASN A 606 -9.70 -20.13 36.16
C ASN A 606 -9.81 -18.63 36.42
N ALA A 607 -8.89 -18.10 37.22
CA ALA A 607 -8.77 -16.67 37.44
C ALA A 607 -8.05 -15.99 36.27
N VAL A 608 -8.61 -14.88 35.81
CA VAL A 608 -7.99 -13.97 34.84
C VAL A 608 -7.89 -12.61 35.51
N THR A 609 -6.69 -12.02 35.51
CA THR A 609 -6.45 -10.71 36.14
C THR A 609 -5.77 -9.77 35.17
N TRP A 610 -6.08 -8.48 35.28
CA TRP A 610 -5.53 -7.43 34.42
C TRP A 610 -5.32 -6.11 35.19
N THR A 611 -4.44 -5.28 34.67
CA THR A 611 -4.29 -3.89 35.14
C THR A 611 -5.42 -3.05 34.55
N VAL A 612 -6.30 -2.50 35.41
CA VAL A 612 -7.42 -1.64 34.98
C VAL A 612 -6.94 -0.33 34.39
N GLY A 613 -5.85 0.25 34.90
CA GLY A 613 -5.19 1.41 34.29
C GLY A 613 -6.01 2.70 34.25
N GLY A 614 -7.09 2.80 35.05
CA GLY A 614 -8.04 3.91 35.03
C GLY A 614 -9.03 3.85 33.85
N THR A 615 -9.09 2.73 33.12
CA THR A 615 -9.98 2.58 31.96
C THR A 615 -11.47 2.57 32.31
N ASN A 616 -11.81 2.24 33.55
CA ASN A 616 -13.18 2.27 34.07
C ASN A 616 -13.65 3.70 34.42
N GLU A 617 -12.77 4.70 34.41
CA GLU A 617 -13.10 6.10 34.73
C GLU A 617 -13.22 6.97 33.47
N PRO A 618 -13.96 8.09 33.52
CA PRO A 618 -13.95 9.09 32.45
C PRO A 618 -12.53 9.61 32.18
N PRO A 619 -12.15 9.87 30.91
CA PRO A 619 -13.00 9.83 29.70
C PRO A 619 -13.02 8.47 28.97
N ILE A 620 -12.38 7.42 29.50
CA ILE A 620 -12.35 6.10 28.83
C ILE A 620 -13.68 5.36 29.07
N SER A 621 -14.16 5.35 30.32
CA SER A 621 -15.47 4.84 30.75
C SER A 621 -15.80 3.46 30.18
N ALA A 622 -14.89 2.50 30.38
CA ALA A 622 -15.08 1.09 30.08
C ALA A 622 -15.54 0.35 31.34
N ASP A 623 -16.85 0.36 31.61
CA ASP A 623 -17.42 -0.25 32.82
C ASP A 623 -17.27 -1.78 32.84
N THR A 624 -17.17 -2.38 31.66
CA THR A 624 -17.01 -3.83 31.49
C THR A 624 -15.90 -4.17 30.50
N VAL A 625 -15.34 -5.37 30.65
CA VAL A 625 -14.42 -6.00 29.70
C VAL A 625 -15.03 -7.26 29.13
N THR A 626 -14.72 -7.56 27.87
CA THR A 626 -15.00 -8.87 27.25
C THR A 626 -13.71 -9.67 27.18
N ILE A 627 -13.75 -10.92 27.61
CA ILE A 627 -12.59 -11.82 27.64
C ILE A 627 -12.73 -12.87 26.53
N TRP A 628 -11.73 -12.97 25.67
CA TRP A 628 -11.68 -13.95 24.59
C TRP A 628 -10.50 -14.90 24.76
N LEU A 629 -10.69 -16.16 24.41
CA LEU A 629 -9.66 -17.19 24.38
C LEU A 629 -9.25 -17.49 22.93
N SER A 630 -7.94 -17.58 22.73
CA SER A 630 -7.31 -18.22 21.59
C SER A 630 -6.75 -19.57 22.01
N THR A 631 -6.91 -20.58 21.15
CA THR A 631 -6.34 -21.93 21.31
C THR A 631 -5.34 -22.27 20.18
N ASP A 632 -4.97 -21.26 19.39
CA ASP A 632 -4.05 -21.32 18.25
C ASP A 632 -2.92 -20.28 18.40
N ASN A 633 -2.49 -20.05 19.65
CA ASN A 633 -1.42 -19.12 20.02
C ASN A 633 -1.63 -17.66 19.54
N GLY A 634 -2.87 -17.24 19.37
CA GLY A 634 -3.29 -15.89 19.01
C GLY A 634 -3.62 -15.67 17.55
N ALA A 635 -3.59 -16.72 16.71
CA ALA A 635 -4.00 -16.59 15.30
C ALA A 635 -5.48 -16.21 15.17
N THR A 636 -6.34 -16.76 16.04
CA THR A 636 -7.75 -16.36 16.15
C THR A 636 -8.20 -16.26 17.62
N PHE A 637 -9.12 -15.34 17.89
CA PHE A 637 -9.78 -15.18 19.20
C PHE A 637 -11.29 -15.43 19.04
N THR A 638 -11.66 -16.69 18.82
CA THR A 638 -13.04 -17.10 18.47
C THR A 638 -13.90 -17.47 19.67
N GLN A 639 -13.29 -17.76 20.83
CA GLN A 639 -14.02 -18.24 22.00
C GLN A 639 -14.30 -17.10 22.98
N ASN A 640 -15.56 -16.69 23.12
CA ASN A 640 -15.98 -15.70 24.11
C ASN A 640 -16.11 -16.36 25.48
N LEU A 641 -15.31 -15.92 26.46
CA LEU A 641 -15.36 -16.41 27.83
C LEU A 641 -16.32 -15.60 28.73
N GLY A 642 -16.87 -14.50 28.22
CA GLY A 642 -17.87 -13.68 28.91
C GLY A 642 -17.52 -12.20 29.01
N THR A 643 -18.47 -11.45 29.57
CA THR A 643 -18.35 -10.02 29.87
C THR A 643 -18.38 -9.81 31.38
N PHE A 644 -17.41 -9.07 31.91
CA PHE A 644 -17.19 -8.89 33.34
C PHE A 644 -17.01 -7.41 33.69
N ALA A 645 -17.24 -7.05 34.94
CA ALA A 645 -16.95 -5.69 35.43
C ALA A 645 -15.45 -5.37 35.29
N ASN A 646 -15.11 -4.15 34.89
CA ASN A 646 -13.73 -3.74 34.70
C ASN A 646 -13.04 -3.36 36.03
N GLN A 647 -12.86 -4.36 36.89
CA GLN A 647 -12.34 -4.19 38.26
C GLN A 647 -10.99 -4.87 38.50
N GLY A 648 -10.43 -5.55 37.48
CA GLY A 648 -9.08 -6.11 37.50
C GLY A 648 -9.02 -7.63 37.65
N ASP A 649 -10.15 -8.28 37.87
CA ASP A 649 -10.25 -9.74 37.99
C ASP A 649 -11.60 -10.28 37.50
N ALA A 650 -11.57 -11.52 37.01
CA ALA A 650 -12.73 -12.32 36.67
C ALA A 650 -12.41 -13.82 36.80
N ILE A 651 -13.44 -14.63 37.03
CA ILE A 651 -13.36 -16.09 36.91
C ILE A 651 -14.00 -16.49 35.58
N VAL A 652 -13.27 -17.22 34.76
CA VAL A 652 -13.72 -17.71 33.45
C VAL A 652 -13.73 -19.22 33.41
N THR A 653 -14.58 -19.80 32.57
CA THR A 653 -14.59 -21.24 32.31
C THR A 653 -13.78 -21.54 31.05
N LEU A 654 -12.63 -22.19 31.21
CA LEU A 654 -11.79 -22.61 30.09
C LEU A 654 -12.29 -23.95 29.50
N PRO A 655 -12.24 -24.12 28.17
CA PRO A 655 -12.73 -25.32 27.49
C PRO A 655 -11.82 -26.53 27.75
N HIS A 656 -12.39 -27.72 27.54
CA HIS A 656 -11.71 -29.02 27.65
C HIS A 656 -10.84 -29.32 26.42
N VAL A 657 -9.80 -28.53 26.18
CA VAL A 657 -8.89 -28.69 25.04
C VAL A 657 -7.44 -28.55 25.47
N THR A 658 -6.53 -29.20 24.76
CA THR A 658 -5.09 -29.01 24.94
C THR A 658 -4.56 -28.10 23.84
N ALA A 659 -3.98 -26.95 24.20
CA ALA A 659 -3.55 -25.93 23.26
C ALA A 659 -2.45 -25.03 23.82
N THR A 660 -1.68 -24.41 22.92
CA THR A 660 -0.96 -23.17 23.28
C THR A 660 -1.96 -22.02 23.17
N ALA A 661 -2.33 -21.46 24.30
CA ALA A 661 -3.45 -20.55 24.42
C ALA A 661 -3.01 -19.12 24.77
N ARG A 662 -3.90 -18.17 24.48
CA ARG A 662 -3.78 -16.76 24.87
C ARG A 662 -5.13 -16.20 25.26
N ILE A 663 -5.13 -15.29 26.22
CA ILE A 663 -6.32 -14.55 26.62
C ILE A 663 -6.21 -13.12 26.08
N ARG A 664 -7.27 -12.64 25.45
CA ARG A 664 -7.46 -11.22 25.10
C ARG A 664 -8.51 -10.62 26.02
N VAL A 665 -8.14 -9.58 26.76
CA VAL A 665 -9.07 -8.75 27.54
C VAL A 665 -9.22 -7.41 26.82
N GLY A 666 -10.44 -6.98 26.53
CA GLY A 666 -10.69 -5.68 25.90
C GLY A 666 -11.91 -4.98 26.51
N GLY A 667 -11.90 -3.65 26.54
CA GLY A 667 -13.06 -2.88 26.99
C GLY A 667 -14.26 -3.17 26.10
N THR A 668 -15.41 -3.54 26.67
CA THR A 668 -16.61 -3.86 25.90
C THR A 668 -17.09 -2.63 25.13
N GLY A 669 -17.19 -2.74 23.80
CA GLY A 669 -17.53 -1.61 22.92
C GLY A 669 -16.45 -0.52 22.85
N LYS A 670 -15.22 -0.81 23.30
CA LYS A 670 -14.06 0.09 23.22
C LYS A 670 -13.03 -0.47 22.22
N ILE A 671 -12.10 0.39 21.83
CA ILE A 671 -11.09 0.04 20.82
C ILE A 671 -9.82 -0.58 21.40
N PHE A 672 -9.57 -0.43 22.70
CA PHE A 672 -8.34 -0.89 23.35
C PHE A 672 -8.46 -2.32 23.87
N PHE A 673 -7.34 -3.04 23.90
CA PHE A 673 -7.26 -4.39 24.42
C PHE A 673 -5.84 -4.74 24.88
N ALA A 674 -5.72 -5.83 25.62
CA ALA A 674 -4.46 -6.45 25.99
C ALA A 674 -4.51 -7.96 25.71
N ILE A 675 -3.37 -8.55 25.35
CA ILE A 675 -3.22 -9.98 25.09
C ILE A 675 -2.18 -10.56 26.06
N SER A 676 -2.49 -11.72 26.64
CA SER A 676 -1.55 -12.45 27.48
C SER A 676 -0.34 -12.95 26.66
N ARG A 677 0.79 -13.15 27.35
CA ARG A 677 1.83 -14.04 26.82
C ARG A 677 1.27 -15.47 26.67
N PRO A 678 1.89 -16.31 25.83
CA PRO A 678 1.37 -17.66 25.62
C PRO A 678 1.49 -18.49 26.90
N PHE A 679 0.46 -19.31 27.13
CA PHE A 679 0.37 -20.29 28.22
C PHE A 679 -0.12 -21.63 27.66
N THR A 680 0.05 -22.70 28.42
CA THR A 680 -0.45 -24.03 28.03
C THR A 680 -1.83 -24.24 28.66
N LEU A 681 -2.85 -24.45 27.84
CA LEU A 681 -4.12 -24.98 28.28
C LEU A 681 -4.08 -26.49 28.14
N ARG A 682 -4.42 -27.22 29.20
CA ARG A 682 -4.58 -28.67 29.17
C ARG A 682 -6.05 -29.02 29.35
N ALA A 683 -6.51 -29.97 28.54
CA ALA A 683 -7.73 -30.69 28.87
C ALA A 683 -7.58 -31.32 30.27
N PRO A 684 -8.69 -31.54 31.00
CA PRO A 684 -8.60 -32.30 32.24
C PRO A 684 -8.00 -33.67 31.93
N CYS A 685 -7.29 -34.21 32.90
CA CYS A 685 -6.85 -35.59 32.79
C CYS A 685 -8.10 -36.46 32.83
N ALA A 686 -8.34 -37.26 31.79
CA ALA A 686 -9.51 -38.15 31.77
C ALA A 686 -9.50 -39.13 32.96
N ALA A 687 -8.30 -39.44 33.48
CA ALA A 687 -8.10 -40.26 34.67
C ALA A 687 -8.26 -39.53 36.01
N ASP A 688 -8.34 -38.19 36.01
CA ASP A 688 -8.75 -37.38 37.16
C ASP A 688 -10.28 -37.32 37.16
N TYR A 689 -10.88 -38.44 37.56
CA TYR A 689 -12.31 -38.72 37.48
C TYR A 689 -13.14 -37.84 38.42
N ASN A 690 -12.55 -37.40 39.54
CA ASN A 690 -13.21 -36.52 40.51
C ASN A 690 -12.90 -35.03 40.29
N TYR A 691 -12.02 -34.72 39.32
CA TYR A 691 -11.60 -33.37 38.94
C TYR A 691 -10.91 -32.58 40.07
N ASP A 692 -10.19 -33.26 40.96
CA ASP A 692 -9.43 -32.64 42.05
C ASP A 692 -8.07 -32.08 41.61
N GLY A 693 -7.70 -32.29 40.33
CA GLY A 693 -6.46 -31.86 39.72
C GLY A 693 -5.34 -32.90 39.81
N SER A 694 -5.62 -34.10 40.32
CA SER A 694 -4.65 -35.18 40.46
C SER A 694 -5.25 -36.57 40.24
N ALA A 695 -4.87 -37.24 39.16
CA ALA A 695 -5.25 -38.65 38.96
C ALA A 695 -4.56 -39.54 40.01
N ASN A 696 -5.33 -39.95 41.02
CA ASN A 696 -4.86 -40.69 42.18
C ASN A 696 -5.80 -41.84 42.54
N THR A 697 -5.49 -42.57 43.61
CA THR A 697 -6.27 -43.75 44.01
C THR A 697 -7.75 -43.45 44.24
N GLN A 698 -8.11 -42.22 44.62
CA GLN A 698 -9.49 -41.80 44.79
C GLN A 698 -10.25 -41.82 43.46
N ASP A 699 -9.67 -41.29 42.37
CA ASP A 699 -10.29 -41.34 41.03
C ASP A 699 -10.54 -42.75 40.55
N PHE A 700 -9.59 -43.65 40.83
CA PHE A 700 -9.74 -45.06 40.50
C PHE A 700 -10.96 -45.67 41.20
N PHE A 701 -11.16 -45.38 42.48
CA PHE A 701 -12.31 -45.89 43.23
C PHE A 701 -13.62 -45.19 42.86
N ASP A 702 -13.59 -43.90 42.57
CA ASP A 702 -14.76 -43.14 42.13
C ASP A 702 -15.27 -43.65 40.77
N PHE A 703 -14.36 -43.92 39.83
CA PHE A 703 -14.69 -44.55 38.55
C PHE A 703 -15.22 -45.98 38.73
N LEU A 704 -14.57 -46.81 39.56
CA LEU A 704 -15.08 -48.16 39.83
C LEU A 704 -16.49 -48.14 40.42
N GLY A 705 -16.77 -47.17 41.30
CA GLY A 705 -18.09 -46.99 41.91
C GLY A 705 -19.17 -46.72 40.87
N THR A 706 -18.92 -45.81 39.93
CA THR A 706 -19.88 -45.49 38.85
C THR A 706 -19.96 -46.60 37.80
N PHE A 707 -18.83 -47.25 37.50
CA PHE A 707 -18.75 -48.37 36.56
C PHE A 707 -19.61 -49.57 37.02
N PHE A 708 -19.42 -50.02 38.26
CA PHE A 708 -20.23 -51.12 38.80
C PHE A 708 -21.69 -50.74 39.07
N ALA A 709 -21.98 -49.45 39.23
CA ALA A 709 -23.34 -48.92 39.27
C ALA A 709 -23.99 -48.78 37.87
N ASN A 710 -23.25 -49.07 36.78
CA ASN A 710 -23.68 -48.86 35.40
C ASN A 710 -24.20 -47.43 35.15
N ALA A 711 -23.55 -46.44 35.78
CA ALA A 711 -23.92 -45.04 35.66
C ALA A 711 -23.40 -44.47 34.33
N ALA A 712 -24.17 -43.60 33.69
CA ALA A 712 -23.79 -42.98 32.41
C ALA A 712 -22.46 -42.20 32.47
N THR A 713 -22.01 -41.78 33.65
CA THR A 713 -20.71 -41.12 33.85
C THR A 713 -19.51 -42.07 33.72
N ALA A 714 -19.74 -43.40 33.75
CA ALA A 714 -18.70 -44.40 33.54
C ALA A 714 -18.54 -44.82 32.07
N ASP A 715 -19.32 -44.24 31.14
CA ASP A 715 -19.09 -44.33 29.71
C ASP A 715 -17.90 -43.43 29.34
N PHE A 716 -16.71 -44.02 29.43
CA PHE A 716 -15.42 -43.33 29.35
C PHE A 716 -15.04 -43.04 27.90
N ASN A 717 -15.45 -43.88 26.96
CA ASN A 717 -15.19 -43.69 25.53
C ASN A 717 -16.34 -42.98 24.78
N HIS A 718 -17.44 -42.68 25.48
CA HIS A 718 -18.59 -41.93 24.99
C HIS A 718 -19.35 -42.63 23.84
N ASP A 719 -19.47 -43.96 23.89
CA ASP A 719 -20.21 -44.76 22.90
C ASP A 719 -21.68 -45.04 23.27
N GLU A 720 -22.16 -44.38 24.33
CA GLU A 720 -23.48 -44.53 24.95
C GLU A 720 -23.70 -45.87 25.67
N ARG A 721 -22.64 -46.65 25.93
CA ARG A 721 -22.70 -47.94 26.63
C ARG A 721 -21.56 -48.11 27.63
N VAL A 722 -21.92 -48.39 28.88
CA VAL A 722 -20.93 -48.79 29.89
C VAL A 722 -20.58 -50.27 29.73
N THR A 723 -19.37 -50.57 29.26
CA THR A 723 -18.88 -51.93 28.98
C THR A 723 -17.48 -52.15 29.55
N SER A 724 -16.97 -53.38 29.50
CA SER A 724 -15.58 -53.65 29.91
C SER A 724 -14.57 -52.80 29.15
N GLN A 725 -14.92 -52.28 27.96
CA GLN A 725 -14.05 -51.41 27.18
C GLN A 725 -13.78 -50.09 27.93
N ASP A 726 -14.79 -49.47 28.53
CA ASP A 726 -14.64 -48.24 29.33
C ASP A 726 -13.71 -48.42 30.53
N PHE A 727 -13.78 -49.60 31.17
CA PHE A 727 -12.87 -49.95 32.25
C PHE A 727 -11.41 -50.04 31.78
N PHE A 728 -11.17 -50.65 30.61
CA PHE A 728 -9.82 -50.72 30.05
C PHE A 728 -9.32 -49.38 29.54
N ASP A 729 -10.18 -48.55 28.97
CA ASP A 729 -9.83 -47.22 28.49
C ASP A 729 -9.49 -46.28 29.66
N PHE A 730 -10.27 -46.33 30.75
CA PHE A 730 -9.95 -45.61 31.99
C PHE A 730 -8.63 -46.08 32.60
N LEU A 731 -8.40 -47.40 32.69
CA LEU A 731 -7.13 -47.94 33.21
C LEU A 731 -5.93 -47.51 32.37
N ALA A 732 -6.08 -47.53 31.05
CA ALA A 732 -5.04 -47.09 30.13
C ALA A 732 -4.72 -45.60 30.36
N ALA A 733 -5.74 -44.76 30.51
CA ALA A 733 -5.55 -43.34 30.83
C ALA A 733 -4.92 -43.12 32.22
N PHE A 734 -5.36 -43.87 33.23
CA PHE A 734 -4.88 -43.77 34.61
C PHE A 734 -3.41 -44.14 34.76
N PHE A 735 -2.97 -45.22 34.10
CA PHE A 735 -1.57 -45.66 34.17
C PHE A 735 -0.63 -44.96 33.19
N ALA A 736 -1.15 -44.37 32.11
CA ALA A 736 -0.35 -43.53 31.22
C ALA A 736 0.12 -42.24 31.92
N GLY A 737 -0.62 -41.78 32.94
CA GLY A 737 -0.37 -40.53 33.65
C GLY A 737 -0.85 -39.31 32.86
N CYS A 738 -1.16 -38.24 33.59
CA CYS A 738 -1.39 -36.90 33.04
C CYS A 738 -0.04 -36.21 32.72
#